data_AF-A0A1Y3NWM8-F1
#
_entry.id   AF-A0A1Y3NWM8-F1
#
_cell.length_a   1.000
_cell.length_b   1.000
_cell.length_c   1.000
_cell.angle_alpha   90.00
_cell.angle_beta   90.00
_cell.angle_gamma   90.00
#
_symmetry.space_group_name_H-M   'P 1'
#
loop_
_entity.id
_entity.type
_entity.pdbx_description
1 polymer ?
#
loop_
_entity_poly.entity_id
_entity_poly.type
_entity_poly.pdbx_seq_one_letter_code
_entity_poly.pdbx_strand_id
1 'polypeptide(L)'
;MLHGMSLAIPTCGSTTDAHPYCIAGGTGSYGVADSYCVSSDVVYKGTNSGCTAATVTSGNYYAYKISGAGDAIAQLVTDISSITNEKLVVYEASAGNKLDAGNQVKSKNYFANSRLLTCAEGGECTLATTPGYYLGHADAAHLVKLEGETATLVGAKDNAAIPVGYFIDGSNPANIISCNASHQCSSSGHSGTDTAPTHFLSNDKRVITCTAGGCVKQPATVKGYFVNADSTDVSANQRLIKCEAGTNGCSKMVDVTDCATAKAGGAIYENSSTLRFCTGSGENGAQPSLAETSVSAKPATLAAASDFPGNTNGIAVVKVMVGLNAAVLVEPSQLPPCSDVTSTTAYCGLTGLTSSIFCIHTNAIYSATSGGCTAVTLTQAAVYYYRQNGAANSQIFTDGLADQGENDSGYYVVYQAANIASPTTVEQITGKNFFVSNQLMVCDNSGRCHIPSEADEYGIYYDELSKKMIRFDEDGFTAEDKKGFYDLGVADKLYVCKGSTITCTAVASNANTCTSTGNNGNINVDSPKFKVCIYTTGAVWTPVLGDSTAAEAGYRIIPAAVANAVFGDNAAKLMKSGSFGGVRFAIESKYEPGVGCCISDVNLWCGKMIGMVKNGGVVKNTGCRYTMDGSSSLLGYVTIRPNEQVGRRPTFCIGVNGTGTSG
;
A
#
# COMPACT_ATOMS: atom_id res chain seq x y z
N MET A 1 0.70 -29.31 20.88
CA MET A 1 1.80 -28.84 20.03
C MET A 1 2.00 -29.84 18.90
N LEU A 2 1.42 -29.60 17.73
CA LEU A 2 1.82 -30.31 16.51
C LEU A 2 3.24 -29.83 16.20
N HIS A 3 4.24 -30.71 16.34
CA HIS A 3 5.57 -30.40 15.81
C HIS A 3 5.39 -30.25 14.29
N GLY A 4 5.56 -29.03 13.79
CA GLY A 4 5.46 -28.74 12.36
C GLY A 4 6.40 -29.67 11.61
N MET A 5 5.87 -30.49 10.72
CA MET A 5 6.70 -31.36 9.89
C MET A 5 7.63 -30.47 9.07
N SER A 6 8.95 -30.68 9.18
CA SER A 6 9.94 -29.98 8.36
C SER A 6 9.67 -30.32 6.90
N LEU A 7 9.44 -29.31 6.06
CA LEU A 7 9.33 -29.50 4.62
C LEU A 7 10.74 -29.80 4.10
N ALA A 8 10.94 -30.93 3.43
CA ALA A 8 12.24 -31.32 2.88
C ALA A 8 12.02 -32.06 1.55
N ILE A 9 13.09 -32.23 0.77
CA ILE A 9 13.08 -33.16 -0.38
C ILE A 9 12.74 -34.57 0.16
N PRO A 10 11.84 -35.33 -0.49
CA PRO A 10 11.49 -36.68 -0.08
C PRO A 10 12.72 -37.60 -0.02
N THR A 11 12.71 -38.58 0.87
CA THR A 11 13.71 -39.64 0.87
C THR A 11 13.50 -40.57 -0.33
N CYS A 12 14.58 -41.02 -0.98
CA CYS A 12 14.46 -42.01 -2.05
C CYS A 12 13.90 -43.33 -1.51
N GLY A 13 13.11 -44.04 -2.32
CA GLY A 13 12.68 -45.40 -2.01
C GLY A 13 13.86 -46.37 -1.96
N SER A 14 13.72 -47.48 -1.21
CA SER A 14 14.72 -48.53 -0.92
C SER A 14 15.89 -48.61 -1.93
N THR A 15 17.11 -48.41 -1.42
CA THR A 15 18.37 -48.47 -2.19
C THR A 15 18.89 -49.90 -2.42
N THR A 16 18.19 -50.94 -1.98
CA THR A 16 18.65 -52.33 -2.09
C THR A 16 18.42 -52.98 -3.45
N ASP A 17 17.55 -52.40 -4.29
CA ASP A 17 17.39 -52.81 -5.68
C ASP A 17 18.33 -51.99 -6.58
N ALA A 18 18.84 -52.59 -7.65
CA ALA A 18 19.82 -51.99 -8.58
C ALA A 18 19.37 -50.67 -9.25
N HIS A 19 18.17 -50.19 -8.94
CA HIS A 19 17.58 -48.94 -9.40
C HIS A 19 16.84 -48.25 -8.23
N PRO A 20 17.43 -47.25 -7.54
CA PRO A 20 16.68 -46.48 -6.55
C PRO A 20 15.46 -45.83 -7.21
N TYR A 21 14.33 -45.82 -6.51
CA TYR A 21 13.12 -45.13 -6.96
C TYR A 21 13.14 -43.68 -6.47
N CYS A 22 13.05 -42.72 -7.40
CA CYS A 22 12.93 -41.29 -7.09
C CYS A 22 11.49 -40.87 -6.73
N ILE A 23 10.62 -41.84 -6.42
CA ILE A 23 9.25 -41.61 -5.95
C ILE A 23 9.13 -42.31 -4.59
N ALA A 24 8.69 -41.59 -3.57
CA ALA A 24 8.38 -42.18 -2.28
C ALA A 24 7.17 -43.14 -2.42
N GLY A 25 7.28 -44.36 -1.89
CA GLY A 25 6.14 -45.26 -1.67
C GLY A 25 5.56 -46.06 -2.86
N GLY A 26 6.05 -45.93 -4.09
CA GLY A 26 5.44 -46.59 -5.26
C GLY A 26 6.18 -47.83 -5.82
N THR A 27 5.48 -48.96 -5.96
CA THR A 27 5.97 -50.20 -6.60
C THR A 27 5.75 -50.26 -8.12
N GLY A 28 5.53 -49.14 -8.81
CA GLY A 28 5.16 -49.16 -10.23
C GLY A 28 5.58 -47.91 -11.00
N SER A 29 6.33 -48.15 -12.08
CA SER A 29 6.78 -47.23 -13.13
C SER A 29 7.94 -46.28 -12.78
N TYR A 30 8.99 -46.40 -13.59
CA TYR A 30 10.20 -45.58 -13.62
C TYR A 30 9.88 -44.09 -13.45
N GLY A 31 10.70 -43.43 -12.61
CA GLY A 31 10.48 -42.07 -12.10
C GLY A 31 10.06 -41.07 -13.18
N VAL A 32 9.21 -40.12 -12.79
CA VAL A 32 8.95 -38.93 -13.59
C VAL A 32 10.31 -38.27 -13.85
N ALA A 33 10.70 -38.13 -15.12
CA ALA A 33 11.95 -37.46 -15.46
C ALA A 33 12.00 -36.09 -14.75
N ASP A 34 13.17 -35.74 -14.21
CA ASP A 34 13.40 -34.51 -13.45
C ASP A 34 12.73 -34.45 -12.05
N SER A 35 12.34 -35.59 -11.47
CA SER A 35 12.03 -35.70 -10.03
C SER A 35 13.29 -35.84 -9.17
N TYR A 36 13.32 -35.26 -7.97
CA TYR A 36 14.46 -35.30 -7.06
C TYR A 36 14.11 -35.97 -5.73
N CYS A 37 15.04 -36.75 -5.16
CA CYS A 37 14.93 -37.36 -3.83
C CYS A 37 16.29 -37.35 -3.12
N VAL A 38 16.32 -37.53 -1.80
CA VAL A 38 17.55 -37.62 -0.99
C VAL A 38 17.75 -39.05 -0.48
N SER A 39 18.97 -39.59 -0.61
CA SER A 39 19.39 -40.82 0.07
C SER A 39 20.85 -40.69 0.51
N SER A 40 21.13 -41.00 1.77
CA SER A 40 22.49 -40.91 2.34
C SER A 40 23.18 -39.57 2.04
N ASP A 41 22.44 -38.46 2.18
CA ASP A 41 22.89 -37.07 1.93
C ASP A 41 23.30 -36.76 0.49
N VAL A 42 22.93 -37.64 -0.45
CA VAL A 42 23.08 -37.42 -1.88
C VAL A 42 21.70 -37.18 -2.48
N VAL A 43 21.59 -36.09 -3.25
CA VAL A 43 20.39 -35.84 -4.05
C VAL A 43 20.49 -36.61 -5.34
N TYR A 44 19.46 -37.41 -5.61
CA TYR A 44 19.32 -38.16 -6.85
C TYR A 44 18.29 -37.47 -7.74
N LYS A 45 18.58 -37.48 -9.03
CA LYS A 45 17.70 -37.03 -10.10
C LYS A 45 17.12 -38.25 -10.83
N GLY A 46 15.81 -38.27 -11.00
CA GLY A 46 15.10 -39.26 -11.80
C GLY A 46 15.38 -39.09 -13.28
N THR A 47 15.72 -40.19 -13.94
CA THR A 47 15.94 -40.31 -15.38
C THR A 47 15.09 -41.45 -15.94
N ASN A 48 14.98 -41.53 -17.27
CA ASN A 48 14.27 -42.61 -17.93
C ASN A 48 14.86 -44.02 -17.66
N SER A 49 16.12 -44.09 -17.20
CA SER A 49 16.83 -45.34 -16.89
C SER A 49 17.03 -45.60 -15.39
N GLY A 50 16.33 -44.85 -14.52
CA GLY A 50 16.48 -44.94 -13.06
C GLY A 50 16.95 -43.62 -12.44
N CYS A 51 17.56 -43.67 -11.26
CA CYS A 51 18.04 -42.47 -10.57
C CYS A 51 19.56 -42.32 -10.67
N THR A 52 20.03 -41.12 -11.00
CA THR A 52 21.45 -40.77 -11.06
C THR A 52 21.74 -39.69 -10.02
N ALA A 53 22.90 -39.73 -9.37
CA ALA A 53 23.32 -38.64 -8.47
C ALA A 53 23.31 -37.30 -9.22
N ALA A 54 22.65 -36.30 -8.66
CA ALA A 54 22.61 -34.97 -9.25
C ALA A 54 23.98 -34.30 -9.09
N THR A 55 24.52 -33.75 -10.18
CA THR A 55 25.73 -32.93 -10.11
C THR A 55 25.37 -31.57 -9.53
N VAL A 56 25.84 -31.28 -8.32
CA VAL A 56 25.75 -29.96 -7.71
C VAL A 56 27.15 -29.38 -7.56
N THR A 57 27.30 -28.08 -7.75
CA THR A 57 28.57 -27.37 -7.59
C THR A 57 28.63 -26.81 -6.17
N SER A 58 29.70 -27.13 -5.44
CA SER A 58 29.90 -26.62 -4.07
C SER A 58 29.77 -25.11 -4.00
N GLY A 59 29.09 -24.60 -2.96
CA GLY A 59 28.86 -23.17 -2.75
C GLY A 59 27.70 -22.57 -3.57
N ASN A 60 27.04 -23.37 -4.43
CA ASN A 60 25.81 -22.96 -5.08
C ASN A 60 24.59 -23.36 -4.25
N TYR A 61 23.51 -22.62 -4.44
CA TYR A 61 22.22 -22.90 -3.84
C TYR A 61 21.27 -23.48 -4.89
N TYR A 62 20.43 -24.41 -4.46
CA TYR A 62 19.47 -25.11 -5.31
C TYR A 62 18.08 -25.04 -4.69
N ALA A 63 17.11 -24.50 -5.42
CA ALA A 63 15.72 -24.41 -5.01
C ALA A 63 14.91 -25.55 -5.63
N TYR A 64 14.09 -26.23 -4.83
CA TYR A 64 13.23 -27.31 -5.28
C TYR A 64 11.77 -27.01 -4.97
N LYS A 65 10.90 -27.16 -5.96
CA LYS A 65 9.45 -27.11 -5.83
C LYS A 65 8.94 -28.45 -5.32
N ILE A 66 8.19 -28.43 -4.22
CA ILE A 66 7.59 -29.61 -3.60
C ILE A 66 6.13 -29.68 -4.04
N SER A 67 5.74 -30.76 -4.72
CA SER A 67 4.38 -30.94 -5.27
C SER A 67 3.77 -32.29 -4.90
N GLY A 68 2.46 -32.33 -4.65
CA GLY A 68 1.70 -33.54 -4.31
C GLY A 68 1.32 -33.66 -2.83
N ALA A 69 0.16 -34.25 -2.55
CA ALA A 69 -0.25 -34.61 -1.19
C ALA A 69 0.26 -36.01 -0.86
N GLY A 70 0.99 -36.16 0.24
CA GLY A 70 1.29 -37.47 0.82
C GLY A 70 2.54 -38.21 0.35
N ASP A 71 3.16 -37.84 -0.77
CA ASP A 71 4.50 -38.31 -1.18
C ASP A 71 5.01 -37.39 -2.30
N ALA A 72 5.79 -36.40 -1.89
CA ALA A 72 6.10 -35.20 -2.66
C ALA A 72 7.04 -35.47 -3.84
N ILE A 73 6.70 -35.02 -5.05
CA ILE A 73 7.66 -34.89 -6.14
C ILE A 73 8.40 -33.57 -5.93
N ALA A 74 9.72 -33.63 -5.73
CA ALA A 74 10.58 -32.46 -5.77
C ALA A 74 11.07 -32.20 -7.20
N GLN A 75 10.94 -30.97 -7.69
CA GLN A 75 11.44 -30.55 -9.00
C GLN A 75 12.43 -29.41 -8.83
N LEU A 76 13.60 -29.51 -9.45
CA LEU A 76 14.58 -28.43 -9.44
C LEU A 76 13.99 -27.20 -10.15
N VAL A 77 14.01 -26.06 -9.48
CA VAL A 77 13.65 -24.77 -10.05
C VAL A 77 14.92 -24.14 -10.61
N THR A 78 15.06 -24.18 -11.94
CA THR A 78 16.20 -23.58 -12.65
C THR A 78 16.08 -22.07 -12.81
N ASP A 79 14.86 -21.55 -12.78
CA ASP A 79 14.60 -20.12 -12.80
C ASP A 79 13.52 -19.73 -11.78
N ILE A 80 13.96 -19.08 -10.70
CA ILE A 80 13.10 -18.60 -9.61
C ILE A 80 12.14 -17.53 -10.11
N SER A 81 12.44 -16.85 -11.22
CA SER A 81 11.56 -15.83 -11.79
C SER A 81 10.19 -16.39 -12.21
N SER A 82 10.13 -17.69 -12.53
CA SER A 82 8.94 -18.41 -13.00
C SER A 82 7.97 -18.86 -11.89
N ILE A 83 8.38 -18.72 -10.62
CA ILE A 83 7.59 -19.13 -9.46
C ILE A 83 6.52 -18.09 -9.19
N THR A 84 5.31 -18.54 -8.83
CA THR A 84 4.19 -17.63 -8.51
C THR A 84 3.59 -17.88 -7.14
N ASN A 85 3.47 -19.13 -6.68
CA ASN A 85 2.78 -19.46 -5.40
C ASN A 85 3.23 -20.81 -4.81
N GLU A 86 4.38 -21.34 -5.21
CA GLU A 86 4.77 -22.69 -4.85
C GLU A 86 5.56 -22.78 -3.55
N LYS A 87 5.37 -23.90 -2.84
CA LYS A 87 6.20 -24.27 -1.69
C LYS A 87 7.56 -24.74 -2.17
N LEU A 88 8.60 -24.06 -1.71
CA LEU A 88 9.97 -24.36 -2.08
C LEU A 88 10.76 -24.85 -0.88
N VAL A 89 11.85 -25.52 -1.17
CA VAL A 89 12.93 -25.79 -0.22
C VAL A 89 14.24 -25.38 -0.90
N VAL A 90 15.14 -24.75 -0.16
CA VAL A 90 16.45 -24.32 -0.69
C VAL A 90 17.55 -25.04 0.06
N TYR A 91 18.56 -25.51 -0.67
CA TYR A 91 19.72 -26.19 -0.11
C TYR A 91 21.01 -25.55 -0.59
N GLU A 92 22.00 -25.47 0.30
CA GLU A 92 23.37 -25.11 -0.04
C GLU A 92 24.19 -26.37 -0.36
N ALA A 93 24.82 -26.39 -1.53
CA ALA A 93 25.68 -27.50 -1.93
C ALA A 93 27.00 -27.46 -1.16
N SER A 94 27.30 -28.57 -0.48
CA SER A 94 28.59 -28.78 0.17
C SER A 94 29.66 -29.33 -0.79
N ALA A 95 30.91 -29.31 -0.34
CA ALA A 95 32.02 -29.93 -1.04
C ALA A 95 31.73 -31.43 -1.33
N GLY A 96 32.09 -31.89 -2.53
CA GLY A 96 31.91 -33.29 -2.93
C GLY A 96 30.53 -33.63 -3.52
N ASN A 97 29.83 -32.64 -4.07
CA ASN A 97 28.53 -32.81 -4.77
C ASN A 97 27.41 -33.37 -3.86
N LYS A 98 27.43 -33.03 -2.57
CA LYS A 98 26.39 -33.45 -1.60
C LYS A 98 25.48 -32.30 -1.24
N LEU A 99 24.18 -32.55 -1.28
CA LEU A 99 23.16 -31.70 -0.66
C LEU A 99 22.78 -32.38 0.65
N ASP A 100 23.57 -32.09 1.69
CA ASP A 100 23.30 -32.57 3.02
C ASP A 100 21.96 -31.99 3.50
N ALA A 101 21.12 -32.82 4.12
CA ALA A 101 19.89 -32.36 4.75
C ALA A 101 20.17 -31.29 5.83
N GLY A 102 21.36 -31.34 6.45
CA GLY A 102 21.88 -30.31 7.34
C GLY A 102 22.12 -28.95 6.69
N ASN A 103 22.28 -28.89 5.36
CA ASN A 103 22.50 -27.65 4.61
C ASN A 103 21.22 -27.06 4.01
N GLN A 104 20.05 -27.55 4.45
CA GLN A 104 18.81 -26.89 4.10
C GLN A 104 18.79 -25.47 4.67
N VAL A 105 18.46 -24.51 3.83
CA VAL A 105 18.28 -23.12 4.24
C VAL A 105 17.01 -23.00 5.09
N LYS A 106 17.19 -22.79 6.39
CA LYS A 106 16.12 -22.58 7.37
C LYS A 106 16.26 -21.20 7.99
N SER A 107 15.14 -20.50 8.18
CA SER A 107 15.07 -19.18 8.86
C SER A 107 15.95 -18.09 8.25
N LYS A 108 16.17 -18.13 6.94
CA LYS A 108 17.06 -17.21 6.23
C LYS A 108 16.47 -16.83 4.88
N ASN A 109 16.95 -15.73 4.30
CA ASN A 109 16.53 -15.28 2.98
C ASN A 109 17.52 -15.69 1.90
N TYR A 110 17.01 -16.08 0.74
CA TYR A 110 17.82 -16.51 -0.39
C TYR A 110 17.51 -15.67 -1.62
N PHE A 111 18.54 -15.03 -2.17
CA PHE A 111 18.45 -14.16 -3.33
C PHE A 111 19.08 -14.80 -4.56
N ALA A 112 18.32 -14.94 -5.64
CA ALA A 112 18.82 -15.39 -6.94
C ALA A 112 17.89 -14.95 -8.08
N ASN A 113 18.45 -14.74 -9.27
CA ASN A 113 17.73 -14.30 -10.48
C ASN A 113 16.79 -13.09 -10.23
N SER A 114 17.26 -12.10 -9.47
CA SER A 114 16.48 -10.90 -9.10
C SER A 114 15.18 -11.18 -8.32
N ARG A 115 15.05 -12.37 -7.72
CA ARG A 115 13.98 -12.75 -6.82
C ARG A 115 14.53 -13.05 -5.44
N LEU A 116 13.67 -12.92 -4.43
CA LEU A 116 14.01 -13.18 -3.04
C LEU A 116 13.04 -14.23 -2.47
N LEU A 117 13.60 -15.28 -1.88
CA LEU A 117 12.87 -16.28 -1.12
C LEU A 117 13.09 -16.06 0.38
N THR A 118 12.03 -16.14 1.17
CA THR A 118 12.07 -16.14 2.64
C THR A 118 11.79 -17.56 3.12
N CYS A 119 12.73 -18.18 3.84
CA CYS A 119 12.58 -19.54 4.36
C CYS A 119 12.23 -19.53 5.85
N ALA A 120 11.20 -20.29 6.23
CA ALA A 120 10.80 -20.50 7.62
C ALA A 120 11.72 -21.51 8.34
N GLU A 121 11.58 -21.64 9.66
CA GLU A 121 12.29 -22.65 10.49
C GLU A 121 12.06 -24.08 10.01
N GLY A 122 10.86 -24.37 9.49
CA GLY A 122 10.51 -25.67 8.92
C GLY A 122 11.17 -25.96 7.56
N GLY A 123 11.93 -25.01 7.01
CA GLY A 123 12.61 -25.13 5.72
C GLY A 123 11.74 -24.85 4.49
N GLU A 124 10.45 -24.55 4.69
CA GLU A 124 9.56 -24.05 3.63
C GLU A 124 9.96 -22.62 3.26
N CYS A 125 10.21 -22.40 1.98
CA CYS A 125 10.55 -21.11 1.40
C CYS A 125 9.44 -20.64 0.47
N THR A 126 9.14 -19.34 0.52
CA THR A 126 8.18 -18.66 -0.35
C THR A 126 8.80 -17.40 -0.94
N LEU A 127 8.24 -16.87 -2.02
CA LEU A 127 8.63 -15.55 -2.51
C LEU A 127 8.35 -14.48 -1.45
N ALA A 128 9.32 -13.60 -1.23
CA ALA A 128 9.16 -12.44 -0.38
C ALA A 128 8.21 -11.46 -1.07
N THR A 129 7.20 -10.97 -0.34
CA THR A 129 6.19 -10.05 -0.85
C THR A 129 6.21 -8.68 -0.16
N THR A 130 6.88 -8.57 0.99
CA THR A 130 6.96 -7.33 1.78
C THR A 130 8.11 -6.45 1.29
N PRO A 131 7.86 -5.28 0.68
CA PRO A 131 8.94 -4.39 0.28
C PRO A 131 9.83 -4.00 1.47
N GLY A 132 11.14 -3.93 1.28
CA GLY A 132 12.06 -3.67 2.39
C GLY A 132 13.49 -4.15 2.14
N TYR A 133 14.27 -4.26 3.21
CA TYR A 133 15.64 -4.75 3.18
C TYR A 133 15.74 -6.08 3.91
N TYR A 134 16.56 -6.99 3.40
CA TYR A 134 16.66 -8.36 3.87
C TYR A 134 18.12 -8.75 4.04
N LEU A 135 18.43 -9.56 5.05
CA LEU A 135 19.73 -10.19 5.18
C LEU A 135 19.74 -11.51 4.40
N GLY A 136 20.68 -11.63 3.46
CA GLY A 136 20.89 -12.85 2.70
C GLY A 136 21.52 -13.97 3.53
N HIS A 137 21.28 -15.22 3.12
CA HIS A 137 21.77 -16.43 3.79
C HIS A 137 23.31 -16.51 3.82
N ALA A 138 23.94 -16.17 2.69
CA ALA A 138 25.31 -16.57 2.39
C ALA A 138 26.36 -15.83 3.21
N ASP A 139 26.08 -14.59 3.64
CA ASP A 139 26.92 -13.83 4.55
C ASP A 139 26.09 -12.69 5.16
N ALA A 140 26.37 -12.32 6.41
CA ALA A 140 25.89 -11.08 7.02
C ALA A 140 26.33 -9.81 6.25
N ALA A 141 27.09 -9.97 5.16
CA ALA A 141 27.55 -8.95 4.22
C ALA A 141 26.67 -8.81 2.97
N HIS A 142 25.52 -9.49 2.87
CA HIS A 142 24.63 -9.36 1.72
C HIS A 142 23.28 -8.78 2.12
N LEU A 143 23.15 -7.45 1.99
CA LEU A 143 21.88 -6.75 2.13
C LEU A 143 21.13 -6.82 0.79
N VAL A 144 19.85 -7.20 0.81
CA VAL A 144 19.01 -7.31 -0.40
C VAL A 144 17.84 -6.35 -0.26
N LYS A 145 17.60 -5.49 -1.25
CA LYS A 145 16.44 -4.60 -1.30
C LYS A 145 15.37 -5.21 -2.19
N LEU A 146 14.14 -5.30 -1.70
CA LEU A 146 12.96 -5.74 -2.44
C LEU A 146 12.05 -4.54 -2.74
N GLU A 147 11.76 -4.32 -4.03
CA GLU A 147 10.82 -3.32 -4.53
C GLU A 147 9.79 -3.99 -5.43
N GLY A 148 8.55 -4.10 -4.94
CA GLY A 148 7.55 -4.96 -5.55
C GLY A 148 8.01 -6.41 -5.53
N GLU A 149 8.08 -7.05 -6.70
CA GLU A 149 8.60 -8.41 -6.83
C GLU A 149 10.07 -8.48 -7.27
N THR A 150 10.72 -7.33 -7.46
CA THR A 150 12.11 -7.25 -7.93
C THR A 150 13.03 -7.09 -6.73
N ALA A 151 13.94 -8.04 -6.56
CA ALA A 151 14.99 -7.97 -5.56
C ALA A 151 16.31 -7.54 -6.19
N THR A 152 17.07 -6.71 -5.48
CA THR A 152 18.38 -6.23 -5.89
C THR A 152 19.37 -6.36 -4.74
N LEU A 153 20.59 -6.80 -5.02
CA LEU A 153 21.67 -6.82 -4.03
C LEU A 153 22.15 -5.39 -3.77
N VAL A 154 22.26 -5.01 -2.50
CA VAL A 154 22.72 -3.69 -2.05
C VAL A 154 24.17 -3.83 -1.60
N GLY A 155 25.08 -3.22 -2.37
CA GLY A 155 26.49 -3.57 -2.32
C GLY A 155 26.76 -4.74 -3.28
N ALA A 156 27.77 -4.64 -4.12
CA ALA A 156 28.03 -5.62 -5.16
C ALA A 156 28.76 -6.84 -4.57
N LYS A 157 28.61 -7.98 -5.24
CA LYS A 157 29.41 -9.21 -5.05
C LYS A 157 30.94 -8.96 -5.14
N ASP A 158 31.35 -7.79 -5.66
CA ASP A 158 32.72 -7.40 -6.00
C ASP A 158 33.23 -6.18 -5.19
N ASN A 159 32.95 -6.09 -3.89
CA ASN A 159 33.42 -5.05 -2.96
C ASN A 159 32.78 -3.65 -3.07
N ALA A 160 31.60 -3.49 -3.69
CA ALA A 160 30.91 -2.21 -3.53
C ALA A 160 30.33 -2.14 -2.10
N ALA A 161 30.78 -1.13 -1.35
CA ALA A 161 30.44 -0.91 0.06
C ALA A 161 28.93 -0.96 0.31
N ILE A 162 28.49 -1.84 1.22
CA ILE A 162 27.13 -1.76 1.77
C ILE A 162 27.00 -0.40 2.46
N PRO A 163 25.94 0.38 2.17
CA PRO A 163 25.74 1.65 2.84
C PRO A 163 25.64 1.47 4.36
N VAL A 164 26.43 2.24 5.09
CA VAL A 164 26.36 2.30 6.56
C VAL A 164 25.04 2.94 6.98
N GLY A 165 24.37 2.35 7.97
CA GLY A 165 23.15 2.91 8.55
C GLY A 165 22.09 1.86 8.88
N TYR A 166 20.87 2.36 9.06
CA TYR A 166 19.72 1.56 9.48
C TYR A 166 18.73 1.34 8.34
N PHE A 167 18.10 0.16 8.36
CA PHE A 167 17.09 -0.27 7.40
C PHE A 167 15.98 -1.03 8.14
N ILE A 168 14.77 -1.04 7.57
CA ILE A 168 13.67 -1.86 8.08
C ILE A 168 13.84 -3.27 7.55
N ASP A 169 13.78 -4.26 8.45
CA ASP A 169 13.87 -5.67 8.07
C ASP A 169 12.56 -6.13 7.41
N GLY A 170 12.61 -6.44 6.12
CA GLY A 170 11.48 -6.95 5.37
C GLY A 170 11.06 -8.37 5.77
N SER A 171 11.96 -9.17 6.36
CA SER A 171 11.61 -10.49 6.90
C SER A 171 10.81 -10.38 8.19
N ASN A 172 11.07 -9.35 8.98
CA ASN A 172 10.38 -9.07 10.23
C ASN A 172 10.32 -7.55 10.45
N PRO A 173 9.21 -6.87 10.07
CA PRO A 173 9.09 -5.42 10.21
C PRO A 173 9.19 -4.86 11.64
N ALA A 174 9.18 -5.72 12.67
CA ALA A 174 9.48 -5.35 14.06
C ALA A 174 10.98 -5.31 14.38
N ASN A 175 11.84 -5.64 13.42
CA ASN A 175 13.29 -5.55 13.54
C ASN A 175 13.85 -4.41 12.68
N ILE A 176 15.02 -3.96 13.08
CA ILE A 176 15.88 -3.05 12.32
C ILE A 176 17.13 -3.81 11.90
N ILE A 177 17.53 -3.62 10.65
CA ILE A 177 18.86 -4.02 10.16
C ILE A 177 19.81 -2.85 10.40
N SER A 178 20.91 -3.10 11.10
CA SER A 178 22.02 -2.15 11.28
C SER A 178 23.23 -2.63 10.49
N CYS A 179 23.77 -1.79 9.61
CA CYS A 179 25.00 -2.07 8.86
C CYS A 179 26.11 -1.10 9.29
N ASN A 180 27.25 -1.66 9.70
CA ASN A 180 28.40 -0.88 10.18
C ASN A 180 29.40 -0.51 9.06
N ALA A 181 30.44 0.25 9.42
CA ALA A 181 31.49 0.68 8.49
C ALA A 181 32.34 -0.48 7.92
N SER A 182 32.31 -1.66 8.55
CA SER A 182 32.93 -2.89 8.06
C SER A 182 31.99 -3.71 7.17
N HIS A 183 30.85 -3.14 6.76
CA HIS A 183 29.82 -3.78 5.92
C HIS A 183 29.22 -5.04 6.55
N GLN A 184 29.26 -5.15 7.88
CA GLN A 184 28.56 -6.20 8.60
C GLN A 184 27.18 -5.69 8.95
N CYS A 185 26.16 -6.43 8.53
CA CYS A 185 24.77 -6.13 8.83
C CYS A 185 24.18 -7.16 9.79
N SER A 186 23.39 -6.70 10.75
CA SER A 186 22.64 -7.57 11.67
C SER A 186 21.20 -7.08 11.81
N SER A 187 20.27 -8.02 11.99
CA SER A 187 18.87 -7.73 12.28
C SER A 187 18.62 -7.95 13.77
N SER A 188 17.99 -6.98 14.42
CA SER A 188 17.66 -7.04 15.83
C SER A 188 16.34 -6.32 16.10
N GLY A 189 15.62 -6.78 17.11
CA GLY A 189 14.44 -6.07 17.63
C GLY A 189 14.82 -4.70 18.20
N HIS A 190 13.85 -3.80 18.24
CA HIS A 190 13.99 -2.47 18.86
C HIS A 190 13.25 -2.41 20.20
N SER A 191 13.48 -1.36 20.99
CA SER A 191 12.79 -1.11 22.26
C SER A 191 11.58 -0.17 22.16
N GLY A 192 11.26 0.34 20.96
CA GLY A 192 10.14 1.25 20.73
C GLY A 192 8.76 0.68 21.10
N THR A 193 7.92 1.54 21.67
CA THR A 193 6.50 1.29 21.99
C THR A 193 5.62 2.40 21.42
N ASP A 194 4.30 2.24 21.43
CA ASP A 194 3.38 3.26 20.86
C ASP A 194 3.44 4.60 21.63
N THR A 195 3.71 4.55 22.94
CA THR A 195 3.85 5.72 23.81
C THR A 195 5.29 6.19 23.99
N ALA A 196 6.26 5.46 23.46
CA ALA A 196 7.67 5.80 23.50
C ALA A 196 8.38 5.17 22.29
N PRO A 197 8.15 5.70 21.09
CA PRO A 197 8.77 5.16 19.89
C PRO A 197 10.29 5.39 19.90
N THR A 198 11.02 4.53 19.20
CA THR A 198 12.46 4.70 18.96
C THR A 198 12.68 5.18 17.54
N HIS A 199 13.62 6.12 17.34
CA HIS A 199 13.92 6.66 16.03
C HIS A 199 15.36 6.36 15.61
N PHE A 200 15.56 6.02 14.35
CA PHE A 200 16.88 5.78 13.75
C PHE A 200 17.04 6.64 12.50
N LEU A 201 18.27 7.05 12.20
CA LEU A 201 18.58 7.71 10.93
C LEU A 201 18.89 6.65 9.88
N SER A 202 18.05 6.53 8.85
CA SER A 202 18.28 5.61 7.74
C SER A 202 19.47 6.01 6.88
N ASN A 203 19.96 5.08 6.07
CA ASN A 203 21.07 5.33 5.13
C ASN A 203 20.74 6.43 4.10
N ASP A 204 19.47 6.55 3.69
CA ASP A 204 18.93 7.54 2.77
C ASP A 204 18.47 8.84 3.46
N LYS A 205 19.00 9.12 4.66
CA LYS A 205 18.79 10.38 5.38
C LYS A 205 17.32 10.69 5.69
N ARG A 206 16.57 9.68 6.10
CA ARG A 206 15.20 9.77 6.61
C ARG A 206 15.12 9.18 8.01
N VAL A 207 14.07 9.52 8.76
CA VAL A 207 13.85 8.90 10.07
C VAL A 207 13.10 7.58 9.89
N ILE A 208 13.59 6.51 10.51
CA ILE A 208 12.82 5.30 10.75
C ILE A 208 12.26 5.41 12.16
N THR A 209 10.94 5.24 12.31
CA THR A 209 10.25 5.25 13.60
C THR A 209 9.75 3.86 13.90
N CYS A 210 10.06 3.33 15.07
CA CYS A 210 9.64 2.02 15.51
C CYS A 210 8.75 2.10 16.75
N THR A 211 7.68 1.32 16.73
CA THR A 211 6.63 1.21 17.76
C THR A 211 6.40 -0.26 18.09
N ALA A 212 5.47 -0.59 18.99
CA ALA A 212 5.19 -2.00 19.30
C ALA A 212 4.67 -2.77 18.06
N GLY A 213 4.02 -2.09 17.12
CA GLY A 213 3.52 -2.65 15.85
C GLY A 213 4.58 -2.80 14.75
N GLY A 214 5.80 -2.33 14.97
CA GLY A 214 6.92 -2.40 14.03
C GLY A 214 7.46 -1.04 13.59
N CYS A 215 8.29 -1.06 12.55
CA CYS A 215 9.03 0.09 12.06
C CYS A 215 8.47 0.65 10.75
N VAL A 216 8.43 1.97 10.63
CA VAL A 216 8.04 2.71 9.43
C VAL A 216 9.07 3.77 9.09
N LYS A 217 9.33 3.95 7.79
CA LYS A 217 10.20 5.04 7.31
C LYS A 217 9.34 6.28 7.13
N GLN A 218 9.70 7.36 7.82
CA GLN A 218 9.00 8.63 7.75
C GLN A 218 9.18 9.28 6.36
N PRO A 219 8.18 10.05 5.89
CA PRO A 219 8.27 10.74 4.62
C PRO A 219 9.39 11.80 4.65
N ALA A 220 9.99 12.08 3.49
CA ALA A 220 11.05 13.09 3.33
C ALA A 220 10.57 14.53 3.62
N THR A 221 9.26 14.73 3.74
CA THR A 221 8.64 16.01 4.09
C THR A 221 8.59 16.24 5.59
N VAL A 222 8.91 15.24 6.43
CA VAL A 222 8.89 15.40 7.88
C VAL A 222 9.95 16.39 8.34
N LYS A 223 9.56 17.33 9.19
CA LYS A 223 10.41 18.44 9.66
C LYS A 223 10.46 18.46 11.18
N GLY A 224 11.65 18.46 11.77
CA GLY A 224 11.80 18.61 13.21
C GLY A 224 12.94 17.80 13.81
N TYR A 225 12.77 17.43 15.07
CA TYR A 225 13.76 16.70 15.86
C TYR A 225 13.20 15.37 16.35
N PHE A 226 14.05 14.35 16.38
CA PHE A 226 13.72 13.02 16.88
C PHE A 226 14.83 12.53 17.80
N VAL A 227 14.47 11.83 18.88
CA VAL A 227 15.45 11.21 19.77
C VAL A 227 16.05 9.98 19.10
N ASN A 228 17.35 10.01 18.85
CA ASN A 228 18.10 8.96 18.20
C ASN A 228 18.30 7.76 19.14
N ALA A 229 17.90 6.57 18.72
CA ALA A 229 18.03 5.33 19.47
C ALA A 229 19.35 4.58 19.19
N ASP A 230 20.18 5.05 18.26
CA ASP A 230 21.49 4.47 17.98
C ASP A 230 22.43 4.64 19.18
N SER A 231 22.82 3.53 19.82
CA SER A 231 23.70 3.53 20.99
C SER A 231 25.13 4.01 20.70
N THR A 232 25.61 3.85 19.47
CA THR A 232 26.93 4.35 19.03
C THR A 232 26.91 5.87 18.89
N ASP A 233 25.83 6.42 18.34
CA ASP A 233 25.63 7.86 18.24
C ASP A 233 25.39 8.51 19.60
N VAL A 234 24.61 7.85 20.47
CA VAL A 234 24.40 8.28 21.86
C VAL A 234 25.74 8.38 22.58
N SER A 235 26.65 7.43 22.36
CA SER A 235 28.01 7.44 22.92
C SER A 235 28.89 8.56 22.33
N ALA A 236 28.60 8.99 21.10
CA ALA A 236 29.26 10.09 20.41
C ALA A 236 28.60 11.48 20.66
N ASN A 237 27.65 11.57 21.60
CA ASN A 237 26.85 12.78 21.87
C ASN A 237 26.06 13.27 20.65
N GLN A 238 25.43 12.33 19.94
CA GLN A 238 24.55 12.57 18.80
C GLN A 238 23.15 11.99 19.05
N ARG A 239 22.51 12.41 20.14
CA ARG A 239 21.24 11.84 20.64
C ARG A 239 20.02 12.38 19.93
N LEU A 240 20.18 13.32 19.01
CA LEU A 240 19.11 13.92 18.24
C LEU A 240 19.33 13.73 16.74
N ILE A 241 18.24 13.43 16.02
CA ILE A 241 18.16 13.50 14.56
C ILE A 241 17.40 14.78 14.22
N LYS A 242 18.02 15.65 13.42
CA LYS A 242 17.42 16.87 12.87
C LYS A 242 16.97 16.60 11.44
N CYS A 243 15.70 16.75 11.14
CA CYS A 243 15.11 16.60 9.81
C CYS A 243 14.67 17.93 9.23
N GLU A 244 15.31 18.34 8.15
CA GLU A 244 14.91 19.45 7.30
C GLU A 244 14.05 18.95 6.14
N ALA A 245 13.39 19.87 5.43
CA ALA A 245 12.58 19.53 4.29
C ALA A 245 13.46 19.02 3.13
N GLY A 246 13.06 17.93 2.47
CA GLY A 246 13.64 17.50 1.19
C GLY A 246 14.19 16.07 1.21
N THR A 247 14.66 15.61 0.05
CA THR A 247 14.93 14.19 -0.23
C THR A 247 15.98 13.54 0.66
N ASN A 248 16.91 14.34 1.21
CA ASN A 248 17.99 13.91 2.12
C ASN A 248 18.06 14.80 3.38
N GLY A 249 16.90 15.17 3.92
CA GLY A 249 16.78 16.25 4.90
C GLY A 249 17.25 15.92 6.33
N CYS A 250 17.44 14.64 6.69
CA CYS A 250 17.76 14.28 8.06
C CYS A 250 19.27 14.09 8.32
N SER A 251 19.73 14.60 9.46
CA SER A 251 21.12 14.51 9.92
C SER A 251 21.18 14.27 11.43
N LYS A 252 22.28 13.67 11.90
CA LYS A 252 22.56 13.54 13.34
C LYS A 252 23.06 14.89 13.84
N MET A 253 22.60 15.31 15.00
CA MET A 253 22.98 16.58 15.61
C MET A 253 23.83 16.33 16.84
N VAL A 254 24.92 17.09 17.00
CA VAL A 254 25.69 17.09 18.25
C VAL A 254 24.82 17.67 19.36
N ASP A 255 24.83 17.03 20.51
CA ASP A 255 24.04 17.44 21.66
C ASP A 255 24.35 18.89 22.07
N VAL A 256 23.28 19.65 22.28
CA VAL A 256 23.33 20.99 22.86
C VAL A 256 22.66 20.91 24.22
N THR A 257 23.27 21.49 25.26
CA THR A 257 22.82 21.31 26.65
C THR A 257 21.89 22.41 27.15
N ASP A 258 21.73 23.50 26.40
CA ASP A 258 20.94 24.66 26.81
C ASP A 258 20.22 25.37 25.66
N CYS A 259 19.08 25.96 26.00
CA CYS A 259 18.24 26.66 25.02
C CYS A 259 18.75 28.03 24.60
N ALA A 260 19.73 28.61 25.29
CA ALA A 260 20.38 29.83 24.82
C ALA A 260 21.25 29.53 23.59
N THR A 261 21.93 28.38 23.59
CA THR A 261 22.75 27.88 22.48
C THR A 261 21.88 27.25 21.38
N ALA A 262 20.92 26.39 21.74
CA ALA A 262 20.04 25.74 20.77
C ALA A 262 19.03 26.71 20.12
N LYS A 263 18.77 27.84 20.80
CA LYS A 263 17.76 28.86 20.47
C LYS A 263 16.34 28.31 20.50
N ALA A 264 15.38 29.23 20.44
CA ALA A 264 13.99 28.88 20.26
C ALA A 264 13.78 28.17 18.91
N GLY A 265 13.10 27.04 18.93
CA GLY A 265 13.00 26.11 17.80
C GLY A 265 14.00 24.97 17.84
N GLY A 266 15.03 25.03 18.69
CA GLY A 266 16.00 23.95 18.87
C GLY A 266 15.52 22.84 19.80
N ALA A 267 16.29 21.76 19.88
CA ALA A 267 16.14 20.70 20.88
C ALA A 267 17.46 20.53 21.65
N ILE A 268 17.36 20.20 22.93
CA ILE A 268 18.49 20.08 23.85
C ILE A 268 18.49 18.74 24.57
N TYR A 269 19.68 18.34 24.99
CA TYR A 269 19.94 17.28 25.93
C TYR A 269 20.44 17.92 27.24
N GLU A 270 19.51 18.22 28.15
CA GLU A 270 19.79 18.97 29.37
C GLU A 270 20.73 18.21 30.32
N ASN A 271 20.60 16.89 30.38
CA ASN A 271 21.40 15.99 31.21
C ASN A 271 21.38 14.57 30.63
N SER A 272 21.97 13.60 31.32
CA SER A 272 22.13 12.20 30.88
C SER A 272 20.84 11.43 30.52
N SER A 273 19.66 12.03 30.68
CA SER A 273 18.37 11.38 30.37
C SER A 273 17.27 12.34 29.90
N THR A 274 17.47 13.66 29.99
CA THR A 274 16.39 14.64 29.76
C THR A 274 16.58 15.36 28.44
N LEU A 275 15.69 15.08 27.49
CA LEU A 275 15.64 15.74 26.18
C LEU A 275 14.46 16.72 26.16
N ARG A 276 14.69 17.96 25.74
CA ARG A 276 13.67 19.02 25.74
C ARG A 276 13.64 19.78 24.42
N PHE A 277 12.50 20.36 24.12
CA PHE A 277 12.30 21.26 22.98
C PHE A 277 12.24 22.72 23.43
N CYS A 278 13.09 23.58 22.86
CA CYS A 278 13.18 24.99 23.23
C CYS A 278 12.06 25.80 22.56
N THR A 279 11.03 26.18 23.32
CA THR A 279 9.92 27.04 22.83
C THR A 279 10.27 28.53 22.82
N GLY A 280 11.32 28.93 23.54
CA GLY A 280 11.80 30.30 23.69
C GLY A 280 13.21 30.34 24.29
N SER A 281 13.79 31.54 24.45
CA SER A 281 15.14 31.76 25.01
C SER A 281 15.19 31.67 26.56
N GLY A 282 14.37 30.82 27.18
CA GLY A 282 14.21 30.71 28.63
C GLY A 282 15.06 29.63 29.29
N GLU A 283 14.87 29.45 30.60
CA GLU A 283 15.52 28.38 31.38
C GLU A 283 15.13 26.98 30.86
N ASN A 284 16.10 26.07 30.82
CA ASN A 284 15.94 24.72 30.28
C ASN A 284 14.81 23.92 30.95
N GLY A 285 14.73 23.98 32.28
CA GLY A 285 13.78 23.17 33.07
C GLY A 285 12.30 23.48 32.81
N ALA A 286 11.98 24.66 32.27
CA ALA A 286 10.63 25.06 31.90
C ALA A 286 10.21 24.56 30.50
N GLN A 287 11.13 23.99 29.73
CA GLN A 287 10.87 23.55 28.36
C GLN A 287 10.17 22.18 28.32
N PRO A 288 9.24 21.96 27.36
CA PRO A 288 8.56 20.68 27.22
C PRO A 288 9.55 19.54 26.92
N SER A 289 9.32 18.39 27.57
CA SER A 289 10.11 17.17 27.34
C SER A 289 9.76 16.53 26.01
N LEU A 290 10.77 16.03 25.28
CA LEU A 290 10.54 15.19 24.10
C LEU A 290 10.03 13.80 24.48
N ALA A 291 10.41 13.30 25.66
CA ALA A 291 10.12 11.94 26.12
C ALA A 291 8.73 11.77 26.76
N GLU A 292 7.83 12.76 26.60
CA GLU A 292 6.44 12.63 27.04
C GLU A 292 5.74 11.47 26.33
N THR A 293 4.88 10.75 27.05
CA THR A 293 4.12 9.60 26.51
C THR A 293 2.91 10.01 25.66
N SER A 294 2.68 11.31 25.53
CA SER A 294 1.63 11.91 24.72
C SER A 294 2.19 13.09 23.95
N VAL A 295 1.55 13.45 22.85
CA VAL A 295 1.94 14.59 22.03
C VAL A 295 1.11 15.81 22.42
N SER A 296 1.76 16.97 22.50
CA SER A 296 1.08 18.25 22.71
C SER A 296 1.59 19.31 21.75
N ALA A 297 0.68 20.11 21.20
CA ALA A 297 1.05 21.23 20.34
C ALA A 297 1.59 22.38 21.20
N LYS A 298 2.81 22.84 20.90
CA LYS A 298 3.47 23.95 21.58
C LYS A 298 3.80 25.06 20.57
N PRO A 299 3.48 26.33 20.86
CA PRO A 299 4.02 27.44 20.08
C PRO A 299 5.52 27.59 20.40
N ALA A 300 6.32 27.89 19.38
CA ALA A 300 7.71 28.28 19.53
C ALA A 300 7.97 29.58 18.77
N THR A 301 8.47 30.58 19.49
CA THR A 301 8.81 31.90 18.92
C THR A 301 10.28 31.91 18.55
N LEU A 302 10.57 31.65 17.28
CA LEU A 302 11.90 31.54 16.71
C LEU A 302 12.58 32.91 16.62
N ALA A 303 13.89 32.97 16.90
CA ALA A 303 14.67 34.20 16.75
C ALA A 303 14.97 34.48 15.27
N ALA A 304 15.26 33.44 14.50
CA ALA A 304 15.26 33.43 13.05
C ALA A 304 14.41 32.26 12.55
N ALA A 305 13.73 32.42 11.42
CA ALA A 305 12.88 31.36 10.88
C ALA A 305 13.64 30.04 10.66
N SER A 306 14.91 30.11 10.27
CA SER A 306 15.79 28.96 10.08
C SER A 306 16.16 28.21 11.38
N ASP A 307 15.83 28.75 12.56
CA ASP A 307 16.16 28.11 13.84
C ASP A 307 15.34 26.83 14.09
N PHE A 308 14.23 26.62 13.36
CA PHE A 308 13.51 25.34 13.33
C PHE A 308 13.75 24.61 11.99
N PRO A 309 14.01 23.29 12.00
CA PRO A 309 14.28 22.51 10.79
C PRO A 309 13.17 22.62 9.74
N GLY A 310 13.51 23.03 8.52
CA GLY A 310 12.56 23.12 7.41
C GLY A 310 11.55 24.28 7.49
N ASN A 311 11.74 25.25 8.41
CA ASN A 311 10.97 26.49 8.43
C ASN A 311 11.61 27.57 7.53
N THR A 312 11.52 27.37 6.23
CA THR A 312 12.12 28.25 5.21
C THR A 312 11.32 29.53 4.94
N ASN A 313 10.13 29.67 5.52
CA ASN A 313 9.15 30.69 5.09
C ASN A 313 9.20 31.99 5.91
N GLY A 314 10.24 32.20 6.73
CA GLY A 314 10.33 33.43 7.52
C GLY A 314 9.38 33.50 8.72
N ILE A 315 8.64 32.43 9.03
CA ILE A 315 7.62 32.44 10.09
C ILE A 315 8.32 32.47 11.45
N ALA A 316 8.08 33.53 12.22
CA ALA A 316 8.68 33.71 13.54
C ALA A 316 8.00 32.86 14.63
N VAL A 317 6.73 32.46 14.46
CA VAL A 317 6.03 31.61 15.44
C VAL A 317 5.51 30.36 14.77
N VAL A 318 6.11 29.22 15.09
CA VAL A 318 5.71 27.91 14.59
C VAL A 318 4.95 27.12 15.65
N LYS A 319 4.04 26.24 15.22
CA LYS A 319 3.44 25.23 16.10
C LYS A 319 4.19 23.92 15.92
N VAL A 320 4.60 23.31 17.04
CA VAL A 320 5.40 22.09 17.06
C VAL A 320 4.67 21.06 17.91
N MET A 321 4.49 19.85 17.37
CA MET A 321 4.04 18.69 18.13
C MET A 321 5.21 18.17 18.95
N VAL A 322 5.14 18.27 20.27
CA VAL A 322 6.19 17.84 21.20
C VAL A 322 5.72 16.66 22.03
N GLY A 323 6.52 15.61 22.09
CA GLY A 323 6.26 14.36 22.81
C GLY A 323 6.59 13.14 21.95
N LEU A 324 6.42 11.94 22.50
CA LEU A 324 6.72 10.67 21.84
C LEU A 324 8.12 10.65 21.20
N ASN A 325 9.13 11.13 21.94
CA ASN A 325 10.51 11.21 21.48
C ASN A 325 10.72 12.08 20.22
N ALA A 326 9.83 13.04 19.96
CA ALA A 326 9.93 13.93 18.82
C ALA A 326 9.43 15.36 19.11
N ALA A 327 9.93 16.30 18.30
CA ALA A 327 9.42 17.66 18.15
C ALA A 327 9.26 17.95 16.66
N VAL A 328 8.04 17.75 16.13
CA VAL A 328 7.75 17.80 14.69
C VAL A 328 6.96 19.06 14.37
N LEU A 329 7.30 19.74 13.28
CA LEU A 329 6.54 20.89 12.81
C LEU A 329 5.10 20.46 12.51
N VAL A 330 4.14 21.15 13.12
CA VAL A 330 2.73 20.98 12.77
C VAL A 330 2.53 21.77 11.48
N GLU A 331 2.28 21.08 10.38
CA GLU A 331 1.79 21.73 9.18
C GLU A 331 0.36 22.25 9.46
N PRO A 332 0.03 23.50 9.10
CA PRO A 332 -1.25 24.11 9.45
C PRO A 332 -2.42 23.27 8.96
N SER A 333 -3.10 22.61 9.90
CA SER A 333 -4.29 21.83 9.61
C SER A 333 -5.55 22.68 9.65
N GLN A 334 -5.46 23.99 9.88
CA GLN A 334 -6.57 24.95 9.97
C GLN A 334 -6.08 26.35 9.58
N LEU A 335 -7.01 27.28 9.27
CA LEU A 335 -6.68 28.70 9.10
C LEU A 335 -5.95 29.24 10.34
N PRO A 336 -4.98 30.16 10.18
CA PRO A 336 -4.35 30.81 11.32
C PRO A 336 -5.38 31.61 12.12
N PRO A 337 -5.21 31.77 13.45
CA PRO A 337 -6.10 32.61 14.24
C PRO A 337 -5.91 34.10 13.90
N CYS A 338 -6.99 34.86 13.78
CA CYS A 338 -6.89 36.32 13.73
C CYS A 338 -6.67 36.86 15.16
N SER A 339 -5.59 37.62 15.37
CA SER A 339 -5.26 38.17 16.69
C SER A 339 -5.99 39.47 17.02
N ASP A 340 -6.41 40.23 16.00
CA ASP A 340 -7.25 41.42 16.15
C ASP A 340 -8.11 41.64 14.91
N VAL A 341 -9.42 41.37 15.01
CA VAL A 341 -10.37 41.53 13.90
C VAL A 341 -10.95 42.94 13.80
N THR A 342 -10.61 43.84 14.74
CA THR A 342 -11.09 45.22 14.79
C THR A 342 -10.06 46.23 14.30
N SER A 343 -8.80 45.82 14.20
CA SER A 343 -7.72 46.71 13.76
C SER A 343 -7.78 47.01 12.26
N THR A 344 -7.73 48.30 11.95
CA THR A 344 -7.57 48.82 10.59
C THR A 344 -6.09 49.00 10.20
N THR A 345 -5.16 48.79 11.13
CA THR A 345 -3.72 49.02 10.93
C THR A 345 -2.86 47.76 11.08
N ALA A 346 -3.35 46.76 11.82
CA ALA A 346 -2.74 45.45 11.95
C ALA A 346 -3.68 44.44 11.28
N TYR A 347 -3.36 44.02 10.06
CA TYR A 347 -4.22 43.20 9.20
C TYR A 347 -4.54 41.82 9.79
N CYS A 348 -5.49 41.77 10.72
CA CYS A 348 -5.79 40.61 11.55
C CYS A 348 -4.59 40.17 12.41
N GLY A 349 -3.68 41.12 12.65
CA GLY A 349 -2.34 40.93 13.20
C GLY A 349 -1.39 40.09 12.35
N LEU A 350 -1.68 39.94 11.05
CA LEU A 350 -0.77 39.41 10.05
C LEU A 350 -0.01 40.58 9.39
N THR A 351 1.28 40.40 9.12
CA THR A 351 2.14 41.41 8.47
C THR A 351 2.57 40.96 7.08
N GLY A 352 2.83 41.91 6.16
CA GLY A 352 3.40 41.61 4.84
C GLY A 352 2.41 41.09 3.78
N LEU A 353 1.12 41.39 3.90
CA LEU A 353 0.10 40.94 2.96
C LEU A 353 0.27 41.56 1.56
N THR A 354 0.51 40.74 0.54
CA THR A 354 0.50 41.14 -0.88
C THR A 354 -0.82 40.77 -1.58
N SER A 355 -1.67 39.98 -0.92
CA SER A 355 -2.97 39.51 -1.41
C SER A 355 -3.91 39.27 -0.22
N SER A 356 -5.20 39.01 -0.49
CA SER A 356 -6.17 38.64 0.55
C SER A 356 -5.80 37.31 1.19
N ILE A 357 -5.49 37.33 2.49
CA ILE A 357 -5.18 36.13 3.28
C ILE A 357 -6.35 35.84 4.22
N PHE A 358 -6.61 34.58 4.51
CA PHE A 358 -7.72 34.18 5.38
C PHE A 358 -7.23 33.73 6.76
N CYS A 359 -7.98 34.10 7.80
CA CYS A 359 -7.76 33.69 9.19
C CYS A 359 -9.09 33.39 9.88
N ILE A 360 -9.07 32.75 11.06
CA ILE A 360 -10.26 32.39 11.82
C ILE A 360 -10.27 33.06 13.21
N HIS A 361 -11.42 33.58 13.63
CA HIS A 361 -11.62 34.15 14.97
C HIS A 361 -13.02 33.87 15.46
N THR A 362 -13.17 33.32 16.68
CA THR A 362 -14.48 32.95 17.25
C THR A 362 -15.36 32.15 16.28
N ASN A 363 -14.75 31.18 15.57
CA ASN A 363 -15.37 30.38 14.52
C ASN A 363 -15.88 31.18 13.30
N ALA A 364 -15.50 32.44 13.12
CA ALA A 364 -15.78 33.21 11.91
C ALA A 364 -14.51 33.38 11.08
N ILE A 365 -14.68 33.29 9.76
CA ILE A 365 -13.57 33.47 8.83
C ILE A 365 -13.46 34.94 8.47
N TYR A 366 -12.25 35.48 8.50
CA TYR A 366 -11.95 36.84 8.10
C TYR A 366 -11.01 36.83 6.91
N SER A 367 -11.28 37.74 5.98
CA SER A 367 -10.32 38.12 4.93
C SER A 367 -9.50 39.30 5.44
N ALA A 368 -8.20 39.08 5.59
CA ALA A 368 -7.21 40.08 5.89
C ALA A 368 -6.68 40.67 4.57
N THR A 369 -6.83 41.98 4.41
CA THR A 369 -6.28 42.73 3.27
C THR A 369 -5.50 43.93 3.78
N SER A 370 -4.80 44.65 2.89
CA SER A 370 -4.19 45.95 3.24
C SER A 370 -5.19 47.02 3.69
N GLY A 371 -6.50 46.79 3.54
CA GLY A 371 -7.57 47.66 4.03
C GLY A 371 -8.09 47.30 5.43
N GLY A 372 -7.59 46.23 6.06
CA GLY A 372 -8.05 45.72 7.35
C GLY A 372 -8.69 44.33 7.26
N CYS A 373 -9.39 43.93 8.34
CA CYS A 373 -10.11 42.67 8.44
C CYS A 373 -11.58 42.84 8.06
N THR A 374 -12.07 42.01 7.15
CA THR A 374 -13.50 41.91 6.85
C THR A 374 -13.97 40.48 7.10
N ALA A 375 -15.02 40.31 7.89
CA ALA A 375 -15.65 39.00 8.07
C ALA A 375 -16.18 38.51 6.71
N VAL A 376 -15.84 37.28 6.36
CA VAL A 376 -16.35 36.64 5.14
C VAL A 376 -17.84 36.38 5.35
N THR A 377 -18.66 36.82 4.40
CA THR A 377 -20.10 36.53 4.43
C THR A 377 -20.31 35.09 4.01
N LEU A 378 -20.89 34.28 4.90
CA LEU A 378 -21.08 32.86 4.67
C LEU A 378 -22.50 32.57 4.21
N THR A 379 -22.64 31.74 3.18
CA THR A 379 -23.89 31.18 2.71
C THR A 379 -24.15 29.89 3.47
N GLN A 380 -25.36 29.72 4.00
CA GLN A 380 -25.74 28.55 4.79
C GLN A 380 -25.46 27.25 4.03
N ALA A 381 -24.85 26.28 4.72
CA ALA A 381 -24.44 24.98 4.19
C ALA A 381 -23.43 25.01 3.02
N ALA A 382 -22.96 26.19 2.61
CA ALA A 382 -21.87 26.29 1.66
C ALA A 382 -20.56 25.84 2.30
N VAL A 383 -19.68 25.33 1.44
CA VAL A 383 -18.35 24.85 1.81
C VAL A 383 -17.32 25.81 1.21
N TYR A 384 -16.36 26.19 2.04
CA TYR A 384 -15.32 27.16 1.77
C TYR A 384 -13.97 26.46 1.81
N TYR A 385 -13.15 26.71 0.79
CA TYR A 385 -11.87 26.05 0.60
C TYR A 385 -10.80 27.12 0.62
N TYR A 386 -9.83 26.95 1.49
CA TYR A 386 -8.69 27.84 1.55
C TYR A 386 -7.45 27.05 1.22
N ARG A 387 -6.88 27.36 0.07
CA ARG A 387 -5.64 26.79 -0.43
C ARG A 387 -4.47 27.37 0.34
N GLN A 388 -3.59 26.51 0.84
CA GLN A 388 -2.34 26.93 1.47
C GLN A 388 -1.36 27.38 0.38
N ASN A 389 -1.12 28.68 0.31
CA ASN A 389 -0.24 29.30 -0.69
C ASN A 389 1.22 29.24 -0.21
N GLY A 390 2.10 28.69 -1.05
CA GLY A 390 3.50 28.43 -0.74
C GLY A 390 3.72 27.04 -0.10
N ALA A 391 4.85 26.88 0.61
CA ALA A 391 5.24 25.59 1.20
C ALA A 391 4.25 25.09 2.28
N ALA A 392 4.28 23.79 2.58
CA ALA A 392 3.28 23.10 3.41
C ALA A 392 3.16 23.56 4.88
N ASN A 393 4.05 24.45 5.34
CA ASN A 393 3.99 25.11 6.65
C ASN A 393 3.57 26.60 6.58
N SER A 394 3.21 27.09 5.40
CA SER A 394 2.73 28.46 5.20
C SER A 394 1.44 28.72 5.97
N GLN A 395 1.37 29.82 6.71
CA GLN A 395 0.09 30.28 7.31
C GLN A 395 -0.72 31.13 6.33
N ILE A 396 -0.25 31.28 5.09
CA ILE A 396 -0.94 32.05 4.07
C ILE A 396 -1.92 31.13 3.37
N PHE A 397 -3.19 31.46 3.56
CA PHE A 397 -4.29 30.78 2.91
C PHE A 397 -5.02 31.74 1.98
N THR A 398 -5.29 31.30 0.75
CA THR A 398 -6.06 32.04 -0.27
C THR A 398 -7.34 31.29 -0.58
N ASP A 399 -8.42 32.00 -0.91
CA ASP A 399 -9.71 31.40 -1.26
C ASP A 399 -9.67 30.73 -2.64
N GLY A 400 -10.40 29.62 -2.76
CA GLY A 400 -10.70 28.95 -4.02
C GLY A 400 -9.89 27.69 -4.31
N LEU A 401 -10.31 27.02 -5.39
CA LEU A 401 -9.73 25.80 -5.96
C LEU A 401 -8.91 26.07 -7.23
N ALA A 402 -8.45 27.32 -7.42
CA ALA A 402 -7.75 27.72 -8.63
C ALA A 402 -6.49 26.86 -8.91
N ASP A 403 -6.02 26.87 -10.16
CA ASP A 403 -4.84 26.11 -10.60
C ASP A 403 -3.69 26.27 -9.60
N GLN A 404 -3.18 25.12 -9.12
CA GLN A 404 -2.05 25.08 -8.21
C GLN A 404 -0.87 25.74 -8.92
N GLY A 405 -0.31 26.81 -8.35
CA GLY A 405 0.96 27.32 -8.83
C GLY A 405 2.05 26.28 -8.62
N GLU A 406 3.15 26.33 -9.39
CA GLU A 406 4.29 25.40 -9.27
C GLU A 406 4.89 25.30 -7.84
N ASN A 407 4.53 26.24 -6.95
CA ASN A 407 5.02 26.33 -5.57
C ASN A 407 3.93 26.16 -4.50
N ASP A 408 2.70 25.81 -4.87
CA ASP A 408 1.65 25.53 -3.89
C ASP A 408 1.87 24.17 -3.25
N SER A 409 1.62 24.10 -1.95
CA SER A 409 1.79 22.87 -1.17
C SER A 409 0.85 21.73 -1.59
N GLY A 410 -0.20 22.02 -2.37
CA GLY A 410 -1.26 21.09 -2.73
C GLY A 410 -2.31 20.89 -1.63
N TYR A 411 -2.20 21.61 -0.51
CA TYR A 411 -3.08 21.45 0.64
C TYR A 411 -4.12 22.55 0.78
N TYR A 412 -5.23 22.15 1.38
CA TYR A 412 -6.40 22.95 1.63
C TYR A 412 -6.85 22.75 3.07
N VAL A 413 -7.50 23.76 3.61
CA VAL A 413 -8.34 23.64 4.80
C VAL A 413 -9.76 23.98 4.40
N VAL A 414 -10.70 23.19 4.87
CA VAL A 414 -12.07 23.26 4.37
C VAL A 414 -13.04 23.45 5.52
N TYR A 415 -13.96 24.40 5.32
CA TYR A 415 -14.93 24.81 6.32
C TYR A 415 -16.33 24.75 5.75
N GLN A 416 -17.29 24.33 6.57
CA GLN A 416 -18.71 24.39 6.27
C GLN A 416 -19.37 25.46 7.14
N ALA A 417 -20.18 26.32 6.55
CA ALA A 417 -20.97 27.27 7.33
C ALA A 417 -21.99 26.51 8.21
N ALA A 418 -22.00 26.80 9.51
CA ALA A 418 -22.90 26.15 10.46
C ALA A 418 -24.37 26.42 10.12
N ASN A 419 -25.23 25.46 10.40
CA ASN A 419 -26.63 25.46 9.99
C ASN A 419 -27.56 26.34 10.87
N ILE A 420 -27.04 27.40 11.49
CA ILE A 420 -27.74 28.15 12.54
C ILE A 420 -27.86 29.64 12.14
N ALA A 421 -28.88 30.32 12.67
CA ALA A 421 -29.27 31.71 12.44
C ALA A 421 -28.18 32.81 12.64
N SER A 422 -26.93 32.44 12.92
CA SER A 422 -25.77 33.34 12.93
C SER A 422 -24.91 33.08 11.68
N PRO A 423 -24.96 33.94 10.64
CA PRO A 423 -24.33 33.72 9.33
C PRO A 423 -22.79 33.83 9.33
N THR A 424 -22.15 33.64 10.48
CA THR A 424 -20.72 33.89 10.68
C THR A 424 -19.95 32.70 11.22
N THR A 425 -20.59 31.67 11.76
CA THR A 425 -19.86 30.53 12.35
C THR A 425 -19.61 29.43 11.33
N VAL A 426 -18.39 28.91 11.28
CA VAL A 426 -18.00 27.73 10.50
C VAL A 426 -17.61 26.56 11.38
N GLU A 427 -17.75 25.36 10.83
CA GLU A 427 -17.18 24.13 11.33
C GLU A 427 -16.12 23.63 10.33
N GLN A 428 -14.97 23.21 10.82
CA GLN A 428 -13.96 22.63 9.96
C GLN A 428 -14.37 21.22 9.52
N ILE A 429 -14.23 20.92 8.23
CA ILE A 429 -14.43 19.58 7.71
C ILE A 429 -13.17 18.74 7.95
N THR A 430 -13.31 17.64 8.68
CA THR A 430 -12.24 16.67 8.94
C THR A 430 -12.71 15.25 8.59
N GLY A 431 -11.79 14.39 8.12
CA GLY A 431 -12.02 12.96 7.86
C GLY A 431 -13.09 12.66 6.81
N LYS A 432 -13.36 13.59 5.91
CA LYS A 432 -14.42 13.53 4.89
C LYS A 432 -13.86 13.85 3.52
N ASN A 433 -14.45 13.26 2.49
CA ASN A 433 -14.13 13.57 1.10
C ASN A 433 -15.32 14.28 0.46
N PHE A 434 -15.06 15.16 -0.50
CA PHE A 434 -16.13 15.86 -1.21
C PHE A 434 -15.75 16.24 -2.63
N PHE A 435 -16.74 16.24 -3.51
CA PHE A 435 -16.56 16.51 -4.93
C PHE A 435 -17.08 17.89 -5.30
N VAL A 436 -16.20 18.76 -5.78
CA VAL A 436 -16.48 20.19 -5.95
C VAL A 436 -15.82 20.67 -7.22
N SER A 437 -16.58 21.31 -8.11
CA SER A 437 -16.04 21.90 -9.34
C SER A 437 -15.19 20.93 -10.18
N ASN A 438 -15.63 19.67 -10.28
CA ASN A 438 -14.94 18.55 -10.93
C ASN A 438 -13.63 18.07 -10.28
N GLN A 439 -13.33 18.52 -9.07
CA GLN A 439 -12.20 18.05 -8.27
C GLN A 439 -12.68 17.29 -7.05
N LEU A 440 -12.03 16.18 -6.74
CA LEU A 440 -12.22 15.49 -5.47
C LEU A 440 -11.26 16.08 -4.45
N MET A 441 -11.77 16.42 -3.28
CA MET A 441 -10.98 16.77 -2.12
C MET A 441 -11.05 15.64 -1.10
N VAL A 442 -9.90 15.23 -0.58
CA VAL A 442 -9.77 14.20 0.45
C VAL A 442 -9.23 14.88 1.71
N CYS A 443 -9.98 14.85 2.81
CA CYS A 443 -9.54 15.42 4.08
C CYS A 443 -9.20 14.34 5.09
N ASP A 444 -8.06 14.48 5.75
CA ASP A 444 -7.68 13.66 6.89
C ASP A 444 -8.42 14.08 8.17
N ASN A 445 -8.25 13.30 9.23
CA ASN A 445 -8.86 13.57 10.54
C ASN A 445 -8.31 14.85 11.22
N SER A 446 -7.21 15.43 10.72
CA SER A 446 -6.66 16.69 11.22
C SER A 446 -7.31 17.93 10.60
N GLY A 447 -8.12 17.75 9.54
CA GLY A 447 -8.76 18.83 8.79
C GLY A 447 -7.93 19.37 7.64
N ARG A 448 -6.82 18.70 7.35
CA ARG A 448 -6.00 18.94 6.19
C ARG A 448 -6.57 18.18 5.01
N CYS A 449 -6.70 18.87 3.89
CA CYS A 449 -7.27 18.30 2.68
C CYS A 449 -6.31 18.45 1.51
N HIS A 450 -6.37 17.52 0.56
CA HIS A 450 -5.64 17.60 -0.70
C HIS A 450 -6.52 17.14 -1.86
N ILE A 451 -6.08 17.43 -3.08
CA ILE A 451 -6.65 16.86 -4.30
C ILE A 451 -5.80 15.62 -4.63
N PRO A 452 -6.39 14.41 -4.69
CA PRO A 452 -5.65 13.20 -5.05
C PRO A 452 -4.91 13.35 -6.38
N SER A 453 -3.69 12.81 -6.46
CA SER A 453 -2.87 12.78 -7.66
C SER A 453 -2.76 11.36 -8.21
N GLU A 454 -2.51 11.22 -9.52
CA GLU A 454 -2.31 9.93 -10.18
C GLU A 454 -1.20 9.09 -9.52
N ALA A 455 -0.20 9.75 -8.93
CA ALA A 455 0.96 9.08 -8.34
C ALA A 455 0.62 8.33 -7.05
N ASP A 456 -0.43 8.73 -6.35
CA ASP A 456 -0.62 8.33 -4.96
C ASP A 456 -1.93 7.56 -4.72
N GLU A 457 -2.96 7.71 -5.58
CA GLU A 457 -4.33 7.56 -5.07
C GLU A 457 -5.44 7.18 -6.10
N TYR A 458 -5.19 6.31 -7.09
CA TYR A 458 -6.33 5.76 -7.86
C TYR A 458 -7.28 4.95 -6.98
N GLY A 459 -8.59 5.20 -7.08
CA GLY A 459 -9.54 4.60 -6.15
C GLY A 459 -11.00 5.02 -6.32
N ILE A 460 -11.80 4.66 -5.32
CA ILE A 460 -13.19 5.07 -5.19
C ILE A 460 -13.33 5.81 -3.86
N TYR A 461 -14.04 6.93 -3.89
CA TYR A 461 -14.22 7.82 -2.77
C TYR A 461 -15.70 8.05 -2.57
N TYR A 462 -16.10 8.30 -1.33
CA TYR A 462 -17.46 8.70 -1.01
C TYR A 462 -17.50 10.21 -0.77
N ASP A 463 -18.26 10.92 -1.61
CA ASP A 463 -18.51 12.35 -1.46
C ASP A 463 -19.60 12.59 -0.40
N GLU A 464 -19.21 13.17 0.72
CA GLU A 464 -20.10 13.46 1.84
C GLU A 464 -21.13 14.57 1.54
N LEU A 465 -20.90 15.43 0.54
CA LEU A 465 -21.84 16.49 0.18
C LEU A 465 -22.91 15.98 -0.76
N SER A 466 -22.52 15.41 -1.91
CA SER A 466 -23.50 14.90 -2.88
C SER A 466 -24.03 13.50 -2.54
N LYS A 467 -23.43 12.82 -1.56
CA LYS A 467 -23.72 11.43 -1.19
C LYS A 467 -23.54 10.48 -2.37
N LYS A 468 -22.54 10.72 -3.22
CA LYS A 468 -22.21 9.87 -4.39
C LYS A 468 -20.86 9.19 -4.21
N MET A 469 -20.65 8.10 -4.95
CA MET A 469 -19.31 7.55 -5.10
C MET A 469 -18.61 8.27 -6.25
N ILE A 470 -17.35 8.61 -6.06
CA ILE A 470 -16.48 9.25 -7.04
C ILE A 470 -15.36 8.27 -7.34
N ARG A 471 -15.21 7.90 -8.60
CA ARG A 471 -14.05 7.13 -9.07
C ARG A 471 -12.98 8.11 -9.52
N PHE A 472 -11.74 7.83 -9.12
CA PHE A 472 -10.57 8.50 -9.64
C PHE A 472 -9.69 7.46 -10.34
N ASP A 473 -9.50 7.65 -11.64
CA ASP A 473 -8.69 6.81 -12.52
C ASP A 473 -7.95 7.69 -13.56
N GLU A 474 -7.36 7.06 -14.58
CA GLU A 474 -6.62 7.73 -15.66
C GLU A 474 -7.47 8.74 -16.45
N ASP A 475 -8.81 8.59 -16.44
CA ASP A 475 -9.73 9.53 -17.10
C ASP A 475 -10.13 10.70 -16.19
N GLY A 476 -9.58 10.75 -14.98
CA GLY A 476 -9.84 11.76 -13.95
C GLY A 476 -10.97 11.35 -13.00
N PHE A 477 -11.72 12.35 -12.51
CA PHE A 477 -12.77 12.12 -11.53
C PHE A 477 -14.13 11.93 -12.20
N THR A 478 -14.75 10.76 -11.96
CA THR A 478 -16.08 10.43 -12.48
C THR A 478 -17.02 10.05 -11.35
N ALA A 479 -18.17 10.73 -11.25
CA ALA A 479 -19.23 10.32 -10.33
C ALA A 479 -19.88 9.02 -10.82
N GLU A 480 -19.94 8.02 -9.96
CA GLU A 480 -20.58 6.74 -10.27
C GLU A 480 -22.11 6.91 -10.30
N ASP A 481 -22.71 6.45 -11.38
CA ASP A 481 -24.16 6.50 -11.65
C ASP A 481 -24.83 5.12 -11.50
N LYS A 482 -24.13 4.16 -10.88
CA LYS A 482 -24.58 2.79 -10.73
C LYS A 482 -25.16 2.55 -9.33
N LYS A 483 -26.29 1.83 -9.27
CA LYS A 483 -26.79 1.23 -8.02
C LYS A 483 -25.89 0.07 -7.65
N GLY A 484 -25.50 -0.03 -6.39
CA GLY A 484 -24.63 -1.11 -5.95
C GLY A 484 -24.15 -0.98 -4.52
N PHE A 485 -23.35 -1.95 -4.11
CA PHE A 485 -22.55 -1.86 -2.90
C PHE A 485 -21.13 -1.44 -3.26
N TYR A 486 -20.56 -0.55 -2.45
CA TYR A 486 -19.19 -0.07 -2.61
C TYR A 486 -18.44 -0.28 -1.31
N ASP A 487 -17.38 -1.07 -1.40
CA ASP A 487 -16.41 -1.26 -0.34
C ASP A 487 -15.18 -0.41 -0.65
N LEU A 488 -14.88 0.52 0.25
CA LEU A 488 -13.75 1.43 0.11
C LEU A 488 -12.46 0.90 0.73
N GLY A 489 -12.49 -0.19 1.50
CA GLY A 489 -11.31 -0.79 2.14
C GLY A 489 -10.63 0.04 3.23
N VAL A 490 -10.83 1.37 3.30
CA VAL A 490 -10.06 2.28 4.16
C VAL A 490 -10.68 2.58 5.53
N ALA A 491 -11.83 2.00 5.90
CA ALA A 491 -12.49 2.30 7.18
C ALA A 491 -13.50 1.24 7.66
N ASP A 492 -13.45 0.01 7.15
CA ASP A 492 -14.49 -1.02 7.40
C ASP A 492 -15.93 -0.54 7.11
N LYS A 493 -16.08 0.44 6.21
CA LYS A 493 -17.38 1.01 5.81
C LYS A 493 -17.81 0.48 4.45
N LEU A 494 -18.97 -0.16 4.42
CA LEU A 494 -19.68 -0.51 3.20
C LEU A 494 -20.71 0.58 2.89
N TYR A 495 -20.84 0.98 1.62
CA TYR A 495 -21.85 1.93 1.18
C TYR A 495 -22.88 1.25 0.28
N VAL A 496 -24.16 1.62 0.43
CA VAL A 496 -25.27 1.18 -0.42
C VAL A 496 -25.77 2.35 -1.24
N CYS A 497 -25.66 2.26 -2.57
CA CYS A 497 -26.09 3.27 -3.52
C CYS A 497 -27.41 2.87 -4.19
N LYS A 498 -28.45 3.70 -4.07
CA LYS A 498 -29.81 3.44 -4.57
C LYS A 498 -30.50 4.71 -5.10
N GLY A 499 -31.67 4.54 -5.70
CA GLY A 499 -32.51 5.63 -6.24
C GLY A 499 -32.43 5.78 -7.76
N SER A 500 -33.27 6.66 -8.32
CA SER A 500 -33.18 7.13 -9.71
C SER A 500 -32.09 8.20 -9.85
N THR A 501 -32.00 9.10 -8.86
CA THR A 501 -30.80 9.85 -8.55
C THR A 501 -29.99 9.04 -7.55
N ILE A 502 -28.85 8.48 -8.01
CA ILE A 502 -28.03 7.62 -7.17
C ILE A 502 -27.52 8.41 -5.97
N THR A 503 -27.89 7.93 -4.79
CA THR A 503 -27.39 8.39 -3.50
C THR A 503 -26.94 7.18 -2.69
N CYS A 504 -25.84 7.37 -1.99
CA CYS A 504 -25.14 6.34 -1.26
C CYS A 504 -25.25 6.61 0.24
N THR A 505 -25.40 5.55 1.02
CA THR A 505 -25.47 5.64 2.48
C THR A 505 -24.55 4.59 3.07
N ALA A 506 -23.74 4.99 4.05
CA ALA A 506 -22.94 4.04 4.82
C ALA A 506 -23.88 3.05 5.51
N VAL A 507 -23.59 1.76 5.38
CA VAL A 507 -24.28 0.71 6.13
C VAL A 507 -23.73 0.75 7.54
N ALA A 508 -24.60 0.93 8.53
CA ALA A 508 -24.20 0.88 9.92
C ALA A 508 -23.59 -0.49 10.22
N SER A 509 -22.37 -0.53 10.74
CA SER A 509 -21.80 -1.75 11.30
C SER A 509 -22.58 -2.07 12.56
N ASN A 510 -23.46 -3.06 12.48
CA ASN A 510 -24.06 -3.66 13.65
C ASN A 510 -23.18 -4.85 14.05
N ALA A 511 -22.75 -4.90 15.32
CA ALA A 511 -21.96 -6.01 15.88
C ALA A 511 -22.68 -7.37 15.87
N ASN A 512 -23.84 -7.45 15.22
CA ASN A 512 -24.56 -8.68 15.00
C ASN A 512 -23.91 -9.40 13.83
N THR A 513 -23.18 -10.46 14.16
CA THR A 513 -22.84 -11.49 13.19
C THR A 513 -24.11 -11.95 12.46
N CYS A 514 -23.98 -12.56 11.28
CA CYS A 514 -25.12 -13.11 10.51
C CYS A 514 -25.90 -14.26 11.21
N THR A 515 -25.98 -14.22 12.54
CA THR A 515 -26.56 -15.20 13.45
C THR A 515 -27.68 -14.62 14.32
N SER A 516 -27.87 -13.28 14.36
CA SER A 516 -28.89 -12.67 15.23
C SER A 516 -30.32 -12.97 14.78
N THR A 517 -31.29 -13.12 15.69
CA THR A 517 -32.69 -13.46 15.38
C THR A 517 -33.60 -12.24 15.11
N GLY A 518 -33.01 -11.06 14.84
CA GLY A 518 -33.76 -9.82 14.60
C GLY A 518 -34.27 -9.70 13.16
N ASN A 519 -35.60 -9.71 12.97
CA ASN A 519 -36.28 -9.96 11.69
C ASN A 519 -36.79 -8.69 10.97
N ASN A 520 -35.95 -7.68 10.73
CA ASN A 520 -36.46 -6.40 10.19
C ASN A 520 -36.26 -6.20 8.69
N GLY A 521 -35.93 -7.24 7.91
CA GLY A 521 -35.66 -7.09 6.47
C GLY A 521 -34.43 -6.22 6.15
N ASN A 522 -33.58 -5.96 7.15
CA ASN A 522 -32.38 -5.17 7.02
C ASN A 522 -31.24 -6.00 6.41
N ILE A 523 -30.31 -5.32 5.74
CA ILE A 523 -29.05 -5.88 5.26
C ILE A 523 -28.06 -5.83 6.42
N ASN A 524 -27.47 -6.97 6.77
CA ASN A 524 -26.42 -7.03 7.77
C ASN A 524 -25.06 -7.24 7.11
N VAL A 525 -24.04 -6.60 7.69
CA VAL A 525 -22.68 -6.59 7.19
C VAL A 525 -21.75 -6.95 8.33
N ASP A 526 -21.18 -8.16 8.28
CA ASP A 526 -20.26 -8.70 9.29
C ASP A 526 -18.80 -8.46 8.86
N SER A 527 -18.01 -7.77 9.69
CA SER A 527 -16.62 -7.32 9.42
C SER A 527 -15.62 -8.19 10.21
N PRO A 528 -14.46 -8.62 9.65
CA PRO A 528 -13.43 -7.82 8.93
C PRO A 528 -13.24 -8.12 7.43
N LYS A 529 -14.10 -8.95 6.82
CA LYS A 529 -14.11 -9.24 5.37
C LYS A 529 -15.55 -9.44 4.87
N PHE A 530 -16.32 -8.37 5.02
CA PHE A 530 -17.74 -8.17 4.67
C PHE A 530 -18.51 -9.43 4.25
N LYS A 531 -19.20 -10.08 5.19
CA LYS A 531 -20.33 -10.96 4.85
C LYS A 531 -21.61 -10.13 4.80
N VAL A 532 -22.20 -10.04 3.62
CA VAL A 532 -23.51 -9.41 3.44
C VAL A 532 -24.57 -10.49 3.56
N CYS A 533 -25.48 -10.34 4.52
CA CYS A 533 -26.54 -11.30 4.76
C CYS A 533 -27.91 -10.65 4.61
N ILE A 534 -28.86 -11.40 4.05
CA ILE A 534 -30.26 -10.99 3.93
C ILE A 534 -31.12 -11.93 4.75
N TYR A 535 -32.06 -11.34 5.48
CA TYR A 535 -33.10 -12.07 6.18
C TYR A 535 -34.16 -12.53 5.18
N THR A 536 -34.31 -13.84 5.01
CA THR A 536 -35.43 -14.42 4.26
C THR A 536 -36.51 -14.87 5.24
N THR A 537 -37.78 -14.70 4.87
CA THR A 537 -38.94 -15.12 5.67
C THR A 537 -38.80 -16.58 6.11
N GLY A 538 -38.71 -16.82 7.43
CA GLY A 538 -38.44 -18.15 8.00
C GLY A 538 -37.29 -18.23 9.00
N ALA A 539 -36.76 -17.10 9.48
CA ALA A 539 -35.76 -16.99 10.55
C ALA A 539 -34.32 -17.42 10.22
N VAL A 540 -33.93 -17.49 8.95
CA VAL A 540 -32.55 -17.83 8.55
C VAL A 540 -31.92 -16.67 7.76
N TRP A 541 -30.83 -16.13 8.31
CA TRP A 541 -29.94 -15.25 7.55
C TRP A 541 -29.25 -16.07 6.47
N THR A 542 -29.43 -15.67 5.22
CA THR A 542 -28.70 -16.29 4.11
C THR A 542 -27.52 -15.38 3.76
N PRO A 543 -26.27 -15.87 3.86
CA PRO A 543 -25.13 -15.13 3.35
C PRO A 543 -25.28 -14.98 1.84
N VAL A 544 -25.30 -13.74 1.40
CA VAL A 544 -25.48 -13.38 0.01
C VAL A 544 -24.15 -13.04 -0.65
N LEU A 545 -23.23 -12.50 0.15
CA LEU A 545 -21.82 -12.37 -0.17
C LEU A 545 -21.01 -13.05 0.92
N GLY A 546 -20.24 -14.07 0.53
CA GLY A 546 -19.28 -14.75 1.39
C GLY A 546 -17.88 -14.23 1.14
N ASP A 547 -17.09 -14.20 2.21
CA ASP A 547 -15.66 -13.91 2.23
C ASP A 547 -14.95 -14.84 1.22
N SER A 548 -14.70 -14.34 0.01
CA SER A 548 -13.87 -15.08 -0.92
C SER A 548 -12.44 -14.69 -0.59
N THR A 549 -11.66 -15.66 -0.12
CA THR A 549 -10.21 -15.62 -0.04
C THR A 549 -9.51 -15.33 -1.38
N ALA A 550 -10.25 -15.07 -2.47
CA ALA A 550 -9.77 -14.71 -3.80
C ALA A 550 -9.74 -13.17 -3.95
N ALA A 551 -8.53 -12.64 -3.92
CA ALA A 551 -8.16 -11.23 -4.05
C ALA A 551 -8.29 -10.69 -5.49
N GLU A 552 -9.43 -10.87 -6.15
CA GLU A 552 -9.67 -10.24 -7.45
C GLU A 552 -10.51 -8.97 -7.28
N ALA A 553 -9.86 -7.82 -7.46
CA ALA A 553 -10.52 -6.52 -7.60
C ALA A 553 -11.36 -6.54 -8.88
N GLY A 554 -12.69 -6.64 -8.74
CA GLY A 554 -13.59 -6.78 -9.87
C GLY A 554 -15.04 -6.56 -9.50
N TYR A 555 -15.88 -6.34 -10.51
CA TYR A 555 -17.32 -6.29 -10.32
C TYR A 555 -17.87 -7.71 -10.09
N ARG A 556 -18.57 -7.92 -8.97
CA ARG A 556 -19.32 -9.13 -8.66
C ARG A 556 -20.78 -8.97 -9.08
N ILE A 557 -21.36 -10.01 -9.67
CA ILE A 557 -22.79 -10.02 -9.97
C ILE A 557 -23.57 -10.37 -8.70
N ILE A 558 -24.47 -9.47 -8.32
CA ILE A 558 -25.50 -9.70 -7.32
C ILE A 558 -26.69 -10.37 -8.02
N PRO A 559 -27.14 -11.56 -7.56
CA PRO A 559 -28.31 -12.23 -8.12
C PRO A 559 -29.56 -11.33 -8.11
N ALA A 560 -30.40 -11.44 -9.14
CA ALA A 560 -31.59 -10.58 -9.30
C ALA A 560 -32.52 -10.59 -8.08
N ALA A 561 -32.69 -11.73 -7.39
CA ALA A 561 -33.51 -11.82 -6.19
C ALA A 561 -32.98 -10.93 -5.04
N VAL A 562 -31.67 -10.86 -4.91
CA VAL A 562 -30.96 -10.04 -3.92
C VAL A 562 -31.02 -8.58 -4.32
N ALA A 563 -30.74 -8.30 -5.59
CA ALA A 563 -30.82 -6.95 -6.12
C ALA A 563 -32.24 -6.37 -5.99
N ASN A 564 -33.27 -7.20 -6.16
CA ASN A 564 -34.65 -6.79 -5.97
C ASN A 564 -34.96 -6.48 -4.50
N ALA A 565 -34.51 -7.34 -3.58
CA ALA A 565 -34.69 -7.12 -2.15
C ALA A 565 -33.99 -5.84 -1.64
N VAL A 566 -32.81 -5.51 -2.18
CA VAL A 566 -31.99 -4.39 -1.73
C VAL A 566 -32.30 -3.08 -2.48
N PHE A 567 -32.50 -3.15 -3.79
CA PHE A 567 -32.60 -1.99 -4.68
C PHE A 567 -33.98 -1.82 -5.33
N GLY A 568 -34.93 -2.74 -5.09
CA GLY A 568 -36.26 -2.75 -5.72
C GLY A 568 -36.21 -2.98 -7.23
N ASP A 569 -35.20 -3.69 -7.70
CA ASP A 569 -34.87 -3.84 -9.11
C ASP A 569 -34.77 -5.33 -9.50
N ASN A 570 -35.60 -5.77 -10.46
CA ASN A 570 -35.70 -7.18 -10.86
C ASN A 570 -34.55 -7.68 -11.76
N ALA A 571 -33.53 -6.86 -12.00
CA ALA A 571 -32.35 -7.24 -12.77
C ALA A 571 -31.14 -7.51 -11.86
N ALA A 572 -30.27 -8.43 -12.26
CA ALA A 572 -28.97 -8.63 -11.61
C ALA A 572 -28.17 -7.32 -11.61
N LYS A 573 -27.41 -7.05 -10.54
CA LYS A 573 -26.64 -5.80 -10.37
C LYS A 573 -25.15 -6.10 -10.21
N LEU A 574 -24.30 -5.14 -10.56
CA LEU A 574 -22.86 -5.24 -10.36
C LEU A 574 -22.47 -4.57 -9.03
N MET A 575 -21.66 -5.24 -8.24
CA MET A 575 -21.03 -4.74 -7.01
C MET A 575 -19.54 -4.59 -7.26
N LYS A 576 -18.94 -3.44 -6.96
CA LYS A 576 -17.49 -3.27 -7.10
C LYS A 576 -16.84 -3.46 -5.73
N SER A 577 -16.01 -4.50 -5.56
CA SER A 577 -15.17 -4.67 -4.37
C SER A 577 -13.78 -4.11 -4.65
N GLY A 578 -13.38 -3.02 -3.98
CA GLY A 578 -12.09 -2.40 -4.16
C GLY A 578 -11.08 -2.82 -3.09
N SER A 579 -10.02 -3.51 -3.51
CA SER A 579 -8.72 -3.46 -2.85
C SER A 579 -7.76 -2.94 -3.91
N PHE A 580 -7.66 -1.61 -4.04
CA PHE A 580 -6.77 -0.99 -5.03
C PHE A 580 -5.37 -0.83 -4.43
N GLY A 581 -4.61 -1.92 -4.46
CA GLY A 581 -3.16 -1.91 -4.33
C GLY A 581 -2.57 -2.49 -5.60
N GLY A 582 -2.40 -1.67 -6.64
CA GLY A 582 -1.71 -2.06 -7.88
C GLY A 582 -2.57 -2.01 -9.15
N VAL A 583 -2.06 -1.25 -10.13
CA VAL A 583 -2.52 -1.02 -11.51
C VAL A 583 -3.14 -2.26 -12.19
N ARG A 584 -4.29 -2.10 -12.89
CA ARG A 584 -4.62 -2.76 -14.19
C ARG A 584 -6.01 -2.38 -14.78
N PHE A 585 -6.06 -2.45 -16.10
CA PHE A 585 -7.06 -1.97 -17.07
C PHE A 585 -8.42 -2.70 -17.09
N ALA A 586 -9.46 -1.97 -17.52
CA ALA A 586 -10.75 -2.52 -17.96
C ALA A 586 -11.02 -2.16 -19.43
N ILE A 587 -11.43 -3.14 -20.24
CA ILE A 587 -11.91 -2.92 -21.62
C ILE A 587 -13.45 -2.90 -21.58
N GLU A 588 -14.06 -1.77 -21.94
CA GLU A 588 -15.49 -1.70 -22.25
C GLU A 588 -15.72 -2.01 -23.74
N SER A 589 -16.57 -3.00 -24.04
CA SER A 589 -17.10 -3.19 -25.40
C SER A 589 -18.37 -2.37 -25.57
N LYS A 590 -18.32 -1.29 -26.35
CA LYS A 590 -19.52 -0.65 -26.90
C LYS A 590 -20.05 -1.46 -28.08
N TYR A 591 -21.32 -1.84 -28.02
CA TYR A 591 -22.05 -2.41 -29.16
C TYR A 591 -22.90 -1.29 -29.78
N GLU A 592 -22.52 -0.83 -30.98
CA GLU A 592 -23.36 0.04 -31.81
C GLU A 592 -23.85 -0.74 -33.04
N PRO A 593 -25.17 -0.89 -33.25
CA PRO A 593 -25.68 -1.50 -34.46
C PRO A 593 -25.66 -0.48 -35.62
N GLY A 594 -24.94 -0.78 -36.71
CA GLY A 594 -25.30 -0.22 -38.02
C GLY A 594 -24.23 0.36 -38.94
N VAL A 595 -22.92 0.12 -38.77
CA VAL A 595 -21.93 0.60 -39.76
C VAL A 595 -20.99 -0.52 -40.21
N GLY A 596 -21.23 -1.04 -41.42
CA GLY A 596 -20.31 -1.94 -42.10
C GLY A 596 -19.27 -1.15 -42.90
N CYS A 597 -18.00 -1.26 -42.54
CA CYS A 597 -16.87 -0.86 -43.37
C CYS A 597 -16.03 -2.09 -43.72
N CYS A 598 -15.86 -2.36 -45.01
CA CYS A 598 -14.92 -3.38 -45.52
C CYS A 598 -13.54 -2.75 -45.74
N ILE A 599 -12.49 -3.38 -45.21
CA ILE A 599 -11.11 -3.21 -45.69
C ILE A 599 -10.57 -4.62 -45.95
N SER A 600 -10.04 -4.84 -47.15
CA SER A 600 -9.43 -6.10 -47.57
C SER A 600 -7.93 -6.15 -47.22
N ASP A 601 -7.47 -7.39 -46.96
CA ASP A 601 -6.10 -7.88 -46.97
C ASP A 601 -5.18 -7.61 -45.76
N VAL A 602 -5.14 -8.58 -44.83
CA VAL A 602 -3.95 -8.89 -44.03
C VAL A 602 -3.77 -10.41 -43.95
N ASN A 603 -2.60 -10.90 -44.40
CA ASN A 603 -2.18 -12.30 -44.29
C ASN A 603 -1.74 -12.62 -42.86
N LEU A 604 -2.28 -13.69 -42.26
CA LEU A 604 -1.84 -14.22 -40.95
C LEU A 604 -1.32 -15.66 -41.08
N TRP A 605 -0.10 -15.87 -40.58
CA TRP A 605 0.61 -17.14 -40.49
C TRP A 605 0.12 -17.93 -39.25
N CYS A 606 -0.27 -19.19 -39.41
CA CYS A 606 -0.80 -20.03 -38.31
C CYS A 606 0.26 -21.02 -37.80
N GLY A 607 0.61 -20.90 -36.51
CA GLY A 607 1.36 -21.89 -35.73
C GLY A 607 0.44 -22.92 -35.06
N LYS A 608 0.93 -24.15 -34.94
CA LYS A 608 0.24 -25.41 -34.57
C LYS A 608 -0.12 -25.47 -33.07
N MET A 609 -1.36 -25.83 -32.72
CA MET A 609 -1.72 -26.26 -31.35
C MET A 609 -2.05 -27.77 -31.31
N ILE A 610 -1.58 -28.44 -30.25
CA ILE A 610 -1.76 -29.86 -29.93
C ILE A 610 -3.00 -30.00 -29.03
N GLY A 611 -3.90 -30.94 -29.35
CA GLY A 611 -5.23 -31.03 -28.77
C GLY A 611 -5.36 -31.92 -27.52
N MET A 612 -6.49 -31.73 -26.82
CA MET A 612 -7.11 -32.73 -25.94
C MET A 612 -8.50 -33.07 -26.49
N VAL A 613 -8.80 -34.36 -26.60
CA VAL A 613 -10.07 -34.90 -27.11
C VAL A 613 -10.92 -35.39 -25.94
N LYS A 614 -12.21 -35.01 -25.91
CA LYS A 614 -13.26 -35.89 -25.39
C LYS A 614 -14.62 -35.60 -26.03
N ASN A 615 -15.28 -36.69 -26.43
CA ASN A 615 -16.65 -36.86 -26.95
C ASN A 615 -16.97 -36.37 -28.37
N GLY A 616 -16.75 -37.27 -29.35
CA GLY A 616 -17.88 -37.74 -30.17
C GLY A 616 -18.23 -37.02 -31.48
N GLY A 617 -17.37 -36.17 -32.05
CA GLY A 617 -17.62 -35.54 -33.35
C GLY A 617 -16.42 -35.63 -34.29
N VAL A 618 -16.63 -36.14 -35.51
CA VAL A 618 -15.62 -36.15 -36.58
C VAL A 618 -15.45 -34.72 -37.12
N VAL A 619 -14.30 -34.09 -36.89
CA VAL A 619 -13.94 -32.83 -37.54
C VAL A 619 -13.19 -33.15 -38.83
N LYS A 620 -13.78 -32.83 -39.99
CA LYS A 620 -13.05 -32.77 -41.26
C LYS A 620 -12.35 -31.42 -41.36
N ASN A 621 -11.03 -31.44 -41.50
CA ASN A 621 -10.23 -30.25 -41.76
C ASN A 621 -10.19 -29.98 -43.27
N THR A 622 -10.92 -28.95 -43.69
CA THR A 622 -10.75 -28.31 -45.01
C THR A 622 -10.61 -26.82 -44.80
N GLY A 623 -9.37 -26.33 -44.83
CA GLY A 623 -8.95 -24.93 -45.06
C GLY A 623 -9.79 -23.80 -44.44
N CYS A 624 -9.25 -23.15 -43.40
CA CYS A 624 -9.60 -21.82 -42.88
C CYS A 624 -11.06 -21.34 -43.05
N ARG A 625 -12.05 -22.19 -42.76
CA ARG A 625 -13.44 -21.80 -42.49
C ARG A 625 -14.01 -22.73 -41.43
N TYR A 626 -14.43 -22.14 -40.32
CA TYR A 626 -15.29 -22.81 -39.35
C TYR A 626 -16.71 -22.29 -39.57
N THR A 627 -17.63 -23.18 -39.89
CA THR A 627 -19.07 -22.90 -39.89
C THR A 627 -19.63 -23.51 -38.61
N MET A 628 -20.21 -22.70 -37.73
CA MET A 628 -20.99 -23.22 -36.60
C MET A 628 -22.41 -23.46 -37.09
N ASP A 629 -22.88 -24.70 -36.98
CA ASP A 629 -24.29 -25.03 -37.20
C ASP A 629 -25.07 -24.79 -35.90
N GLY A 630 -26.30 -24.31 -36.05
CA GLY A 630 -27.09 -23.70 -34.99
C GLY A 630 -27.54 -24.66 -33.89
N SER A 631 -27.88 -24.06 -32.74
CA SER A 631 -28.51 -24.64 -31.54
C SER A 631 -27.58 -25.24 -30.47
N SER A 632 -26.71 -24.43 -29.87
CA SER A 632 -26.42 -24.47 -28.42
C SER A 632 -25.48 -23.32 -28.02
N SER A 633 -25.80 -22.63 -26.93
CA SER A 633 -24.98 -21.57 -26.35
C SER A 633 -23.80 -22.18 -25.58
N LEU A 634 -22.60 -22.15 -26.18
CA LEU A 634 -21.34 -22.50 -25.55
C LEU A 634 -20.46 -21.25 -25.50
N LEU A 635 -20.23 -20.71 -24.29
CA LEU A 635 -19.24 -19.66 -24.05
C LEU A 635 -17.86 -20.31 -23.92
N GLY A 636 -17.03 -20.16 -24.94
CA GLY A 636 -15.62 -20.53 -24.90
C GLY A 636 -14.74 -19.31 -24.57
N TYR A 637 -13.75 -19.50 -23.70
CA TYR A 637 -12.72 -18.49 -23.41
C TYR A 637 -11.51 -18.69 -24.33
N VAL A 638 -10.97 -17.59 -24.86
CA VAL A 638 -9.70 -17.57 -25.62
C VAL A 638 -8.65 -16.86 -24.78
N THR A 639 -7.55 -17.55 -24.49
CA THR A 639 -6.38 -16.96 -23.82
C THR A 639 -5.30 -16.69 -24.86
N ILE A 640 -4.85 -15.44 -24.99
CA ILE A 640 -3.75 -15.06 -25.89
C ILE A 640 -2.53 -14.67 -25.04
N ARG A 641 -1.36 -15.22 -25.38
CA ARG A 641 -0.06 -14.76 -24.84
C ARG A 641 0.51 -13.70 -25.78
N PRO A 642 0.83 -12.49 -25.31
CA PRO A 642 1.54 -11.52 -26.15
C PRO A 642 3.01 -11.94 -26.23
N ASN A 643 3.54 -12.04 -27.45
CA ASN A 643 4.98 -12.02 -27.67
C ASN A 643 5.28 -10.90 -28.67
N GLU A 644 6.22 -10.07 -28.26
CA GLU A 644 6.94 -9.01 -28.99
C GLU A 644 6.18 -7.75 -29.44
N GLN A 645 6.87 -6.63 -29.19
CA GLN A 645 6.44 -5.27 -29.45
C GLN A 645 6.35 -4.97 -30.94
N VAL A 646 5.17 -4.57 -31.41
CA VAL A 646 5.04 -3.65 -32.54
C VAL A 646 3.88 -2.69 -32.25
N GLY A 647 4.19 -1.39 -32.19
CA GLY A 647 3.27 -0.32 -31.80
C GLY A 647 2.19 0.02 -32.82
N ARG A 648 1.20 -0.87 -33.03
CA ARG A 648 -0.10 -0.51 -33.60
C ARG A 648 -1.23 -1.29 -32.93
N ARG A 649 -2.29 -0.58 -32.56
CA ARG A 649 -3.53 -1.14 -31.97
C ARG A 649 -4.14 -2.18 -32.93
N PRO A 650 -4.39 -3.44 -32.52
CA PRO A 650 -5.19 -4.34 -33.32
C PRO A 650 -6.68 -3.97 -33.18
N THR A 651 -7.34 -3.70 -34.30
CA THR A 651 -8.81 -3.59 -34.37
C THR A 651 -9.37 -4.95 -34.77
N PHE A 652 -10.30 -5.49 -33.99
CA PHE A 652 -11.02 -6.73 -34.31
C PHE A 652 -12.45 -6.42 -34.77
N CYS A 653 -12.89 -7.03 -35.88
CA CYS A 653 -14.28 -7.02 -36.31
C CYS A 653 -14.83 -8.45 -36.27
N ILE A 654 -15.96 -8.66 -35.59
CA ILE A 654 -16.73 -9.91 -35.65
C ILE A 654 -17.94 -9.65 -36.55
N GLY A 655 -17.94 -10.22 -37.74
CA GLY A 655 -19.09 -10.17 -38.65
C GLY A 655 -20.07 -11.30 -38.35
N VAL A 656 -21.33 -10.96 -38.07
CA VAL A 656 -22.43 -11.93 -37.97
C VAL A 656 -23.21 -11.88 -39.28
N ASN A 657 -23.10 -12.93 -40.10
CA ASN A 657 -23.94 -13.07 -41.30
C ASN A 657 -25.28 -13.70 -40.91
N GLY A 658 -26.30 -12.87 -40.71
CA GLY A 658 -27.68 -13.32 -40.61
C GLY A 658 -28.34 -13.32 -41.99
N THR A 659 -28.45 -14.50 -42.63
CA THR A 659 -29.41 -14.71 -43.73
C THR A 659 -30.60 -15.47 -43.17
N GLY A 660 -31.70 -14.76 -42.92
CA GLY A 660 -32.92 -15.39 -42.43
C GLY A 660 -34.07 -14.39 -42.30
N THR A 661 -34.76 -14.14 -43.41
CA THR A 661 -36.12 -13.61 -43.41
C THR A 661 -37.08 -14.69 -42.90
N SER A 662 -37.71 -14.49 -41.75
CA SER A 662 -39.14 -14.80 -41.48
C SER A 662 -39.50 -14.69 -40.00
N GLY A 663 -40.58 -13.96 -39.71
CA GLY A 663 -41.33 -14.01 -38.45
C GLY A 663 -40.94 -12.99 -37.42
#